data_AF-A0A939EFY8-F1
#
_entry.id   AF-A0A939EFY8-F1
#
_cell.length_a   1.000
_cell.length_b   1.000
_cell.length_c   1.000
_cell.angle_alpha   90.00
_cell.angle_beta   90.00
_cell.angle_gamma   90.00
#
_symmetry.space_group_name_H-M   'P 1'
#
loop_
_entity.id
_entity.type
_entity.pdbx_description
1 polymer ?
#
loop_
_entity_poly.entity_id
_entity_poly.type
_entity_poly.pdbx_seq_one_letter_code
_entity_poly.pdbx_strand_id
1 'polypeptide(L)'
;MRQLFKTLLSKRGLVAIVACFVLTFSTGLRYVDPGFLTALRELTFDYYQRMKPRAHEPAPVRIVDIDETSIAEIGQWPWPRTKLAEMVRRLTDLGAAAIVFDVVFSEPDRTSPAQLGDLLAGTVPHDILKSFQGLPDHDTAFSAAIAEGPVVLGFAITDKPSQRAPLKKAGIAFAGENPTGFLTPFPGAVPNLNIFQEAASGIGSISVSRDDLEGSVRRVPLLESDGSGLFPSLSSEALRVAQGASNLIVRATGASGEASGGTSAVTAVKIGAFEVPTTASGELWVYYNEDTPARYVPARDLFEPDNSRDLAAVLEGHIVLVGASAAGLRDIRATSLGELVPGVSIHAQALEQIIHGQFLSRPDWADGLEIIATFAVGAFVILALPATGGIVTAILGAMIAAGLVGGSIYLFWTEGLLVDPIYPSVASFCVFAATTALLYVLTEREKHFVRQAFSQYLSPDLVTRLEDAPEQLSLGGEIRDMTILFMDVRDFTPISEELEPEDLVRFLNTLLSPLSDAIQAEGGTIDKYIGDSIMAFWNAPLTTPDHAKKACRAGLTMLKVMDGLNDRDAFGFKARGLKTQFVRIGIGLNSGEACVGNMGSARRFNYSVIGDAVNTASRIESSCKPVGVELLVSEDTRDKVPEFAFLEAGEIPLKGKSEPAKLFALIGDEAVKSSREFKELDIVHGRMLRALKGGHIRQSRENLEKARTIAPSLMDFYGRFEDMLDDMQTEEDVRSAAQDTTLHF
;
A
#
# COMPACT_ATOMS: atom_id res chain seq x y z
N MET A 1 -19.40 -7.12 28.60
CA MET A 1 -18.62 -8.06 27.74
C MET A 1 -19.24 -8.28 26.35
N ARG A 2 -20.48 -8.79 26.20
CA ARG A 2 -21.14 -9.02 24.89
C ARG A 2 -21.27 -7.78 23.99
N GLN A 3 -21.52 -6.61 24.58
CA GLN A 3 -21.67 -5.36 23.83
C GLN A 3 -20.33 -4.86 23.27
N LEU A 4 -19.26 -4.94 24.09
CA LEU A 4 -17.88 -4.66 23.67
C LEU A 4 -17.44 -5.57 22.51
N PHE A 5 -17.79 -6.86 22.59
CA PHE A 5 -17.53 -7.84 21.53
C PHE A 5 -18.25 -7.48 20.22
N LYS A 6 -19.53 -7.07 20.28
CA LYS A 6 -20.25 -6.60 19.09
C LYS A 6 -19.65 -5.32 18.49
N THR A 7 -19.14 -4.40 19.31
CA THR A 7 -18.49 -3.19 18.81
C THR A 7 -17.13 -3.50 18.19
N LEU A 8 -16.35 -4.43 18.77
CA LEU A 8 -15.07 -4.91 18.22
C LEU A 8 -15.25 -5.64 16.88
N LEU A 9 -16.35 -6.38 16.71
CA LEU A 9 -16.72 -7.03 15.44
C LEU A 9 -17.34 -6.08 14.40
N SER A 10 -17.55 -4.80 14.71
CA SER A 10 -18.00 -3.82 13.72
C SER A 10 -16.86 -3.42 12.77
N LYS A 11 -17.19 -2.97 11.55
CA LYS A 11 -16.22 -2.42 10.57
C LYS A 11 -15.28 -1.39 11.20
N ARG A 12 -15.83 -0.49 12.01
CA ARG A 12 -15.07 0.54 12.75
C ARG A 12 -14.18 -0.07 13.84
N GLY A 13 -14.65 -1.12 14.51
CA GLY A 13 -13.88 -1.87 15.50
C GLY A 13 -12.67 -2.56 14.89
N LEU A 14 -12.85 -3.29 13.79
CA LEU A 14 -11.75 -3.97 13.09
C LEU A 14 -10.69 -2.98 12.59
N VAL A 15 -11.12 -1.87 11.99
CA VAL A 15 -10.21 -0.80 11.53
C VAL A 15 -9.42 -0.20 12.69
N ALA A 16 -10.08 0.09 13.83
CA ALA A 16 -9.41 0.60 15.01
C ALA A 16 -8.40 -0.41 15.61
N ILE A 17 -8.72 -1.71 15.64
CA ILE A 17 -7.82 -2.75 16.15
C ILE A 17 -6.54 -2.82 15.31
N VAL A 18 -6.67 -2.85 13.98
CA VAL A 18 -5.50 -2.92 13.08
C VAL A 18 -4.68 -1.65 13.20
N ALA A 19 -5.32 -0.48 13.23
CA ALA A 19 -4.60 0.79 13.36
C ALA A 19 -3.85 0.87 14.70
N CYS A 20 -4.48 0.48 15.81
CA CYS A 20 -3.83 0.42 17.12
C CYS A 20 -2.69 -0.61 17.15
N PHE A 21 -2.82 -1.75 16.47
CA PHE A 21 -1.75 -2.72 16.33
C PHE A 21 -0.55 -2.13 15.58
N VAL A 22 -0.76 -1.50 14.42
CA VAL A 22 0.31 -0.85 13.64
C VAL A 22 0.97 0.27 14.44
N LEU A 23 0.19 1.09 15.16
CA LEU A 23 0.73 2.12 16.04
C LEU A 23 1.57 1.52 17.17
N THR A 24 1.07 0.50 17.86
CA THR A 24 1.77 -0.15 18.97
C THR A 24 3.07 -0.80 18.50
N PHE A 25 3.03 -1.46 17.34
CA PHE A 25 4.21 -2.02 16.68
C PHE A 25 5.23 -0.94 16.32
N SER A 26 4.78 0.17 15.72
CA SER A 26 5.67 1.28 15.34
C SER A 26 6.27 1.98 16.56
N THR A 27 5.50 2.20 17.63
CA THR A 27 6.02 2.75 18.89
C THR A 27 7.01 1.78 19.56
N GLY A 28 6.72 0.48 19.55
CA GLY A 28 7.63 -0.55 20.06
C GLY A 28 8.93 -0.65 19.25
N LEU A 29 8.84 -0.52 17.92
CA LEU A 29 9.99 -0.50 17.03
C LEU A 29 10.89 0.73 17.31
N ARG A 30 10.31 1.90 17.60
CA ARG A 30 11.08 3.09 18.03
C ARG A 30 11.77 2.87 19.35
N TYR A 31 11.11 2.21 20.30
CA TYR A 31 11.67 1.92 21.61
C TYR A 31 12.87 0.98 21.55
N VAL A 32 12.83 -0.02 20.65
CA VAL A 32 13.96 -0.94 20.42
C VAL A 32 15.09 -0.28 19.61
N ASP A 33 14.76 0.69 18.74
CA ASP A 33 15.68 1.46 17.90
C ASP A 33 16.73 0.61 17.14
N PRO A 34 16.29 -0.35 16.29
CA PRO A 34 17.21 -1.17 15.50
C PRO A 34 18.12 -0.31 14.61
N GLY A 35 19.33 -0.80 14.32
CA GLY A 35 20.39 -0.03 13.66
C GLY A 35 20.02 0.64 12.34
N PHE A 36 19.08 0.08 11.56
CA PHE A 36 18.62 0.74 10.32
C PHE A 36 17.82 2.03 10.58
N LEU A 37 17.11 2.13 11.71
CA LEU A 37 16.42 3.37 12.11
C LEU A 37 17.42 4.41 12.59
N THR A 38 18.41 4.00 13.38
CA THR A 38 19.53 4.84 13.78
C THR A 38 20.23 5.43 12.56
N ALA A 39 20.50 4.62 11.53
CA ALA A 39 21.13 5.08 10.30
C ALA A 39 20.28 6.12 9.54
N LEU A 40 18.95 5.95 9.48
CA LEU A 40 18.05 6.94 8.85
C LEU A 40 18.01 8.27 9.63
N ARG A 41 18.02 8.18 10.96
CA ARG A 41 18.10 9.35 11.85
C ARG A 41 19.41 10.09 11.65
N GLU A 42 20.54 9.38 11.66
CA GLU A 42 21.86 9.97 11.46
C GLU A 42 22.02 10.62 10.08
N LEU A 43 21.46 10.01 9.03
CA LEU A 43 21.39 10.63 7.70
C LEU A 43 20.64 11.97 7.72
N THR A 44 19.57 12.06 8.52
CA THR A 44 18.82 13.31 8.69
C THR A 44 19.67 14.37 9.36
N PHE A 45 20.47 14.00 10.37
CA PHE A 45 21.39 14.91 11.04
C PHE A 45 22.56 15.34 10.15
N ASP A 46 23.05 14.47 9.28
CA ASP A 46 24.02 14.84 8.25
C ASP A 46 23.44 15.89 7.30
N TYR A 47 22.18 15.73 6.90
CA TYR A 47 21.49 16.70 6.04
C TYR A 47 21.32 18.06 6.74
N TYR A 48 21.08 18.08 8.05
CA TYR A 48 21.03 19.32 8.84
C TYR A 48 22.36 20.08 8.78
N GLN A 49 23.47 19.38 8.98
CA GLN A 49 24.80 19.97 8.85
C GLN A 49 25.09 20.45 7.43
N ARG A 50 24.64 19.74 6.39
CA ARG A 50 24.78 20.21 4.99
C ARG A 50 23.95 21.47 4.70
N MET A 51 22.77 21.59 5.30
CA MET A 51 21.93 22.77 5.16
C MET A 51 22.49 24.00 5.88
N LYS A 52 23.07 23.78 7.07
CA LYS A 52 23.71 24.83 7.87
C LYS A 52 25.00 24.25 8.47
N PRO A 53 26.12 24.30 7.73
CA PRO A 53 27.42 23.94 8.27
C PRO A 53 27.83 24.90 9.38
N ARG A 54 28.77 24.49 10.24
CA ARG A 54 29.40 25.40 11.18
C ARG A 54 30.10 26.52 10.40
N ALA A 55 30.03 27.76 10.87
CA ALA A 55 30.79 28.83 10.25
C ALA A 55 32.31 28.62 10.49
N HIS A 56 33.14 28.89 9.49
CA HIS A 56 34.59 28.90 9.70
C HIS A 56 35.01 30.17 10.43
N GLU A 57 35.43 30.01 11.68
CA GLU A 57 35.96 31.05 12.54
C GLU A 57 37.42 30.72 12.90
N PRO A 58 38.35 31.70 12.88
CA PRO A 58 39.75 31.45 13.22
C PRO A 58 39.90 30.97 14.67
N ALA A 59 40.39 29.74 14.83
CA ALA A 59 40.78 29.17 16.12
C ALA A 59 42.29 28.88 16.17
N PRO A 60 42.89 28.84 17.38
CA PRO A 60 44.32 28.61 17.57
C PRO A 60 44.67 27.12 17.39
N VAL A 61 44.31 26.54 16.25
CA VAL A 61 44.55 25.14 15.87
C VAL A 61 45.12 25.11 14.45
N ARG A 62 46.23 24.40 14.24
CA ARG A 62 46.87 24.22 12.94
C ARG A 62 47.29 22.78 12.73
N ILE A 63 47.36 22.38 11.46
CA ILE A 63 47.85 21.07 11.05
C ILE A 63 49.18 21.28 10.31
N VAL A 64 50.26 20.72 10.84
CA VAL A 64 51.49 20.50 10.10
C VAL A 64 51.30 19.22 9.29
N ASP A 65 51.23 19.39 7.97
CA ASP A 65 50.78 18.35 7.07
C ASP A 65 51.95 17.61 6.40
N ILE A 66 51.94 16.28 6.51
CA ILE A 66 52.80 15.39 5.74
C ILE A 66 52.10 15.15 4.39
N ASP A 67 52.20 16.15 3.53
CA ASP A 67 51.62 16.17 2.19
C ASP A 67 52.59 15.64 1.12
N GLU A 68 52.09 15.51 -0.11
CA GLU A 68 52.92 15.03 -1.24
C GLU A 68 54.11 15.95 -1.52
N THR A 69 53.98 17.26 -1.30
CA THR A 69 55.10 18.20 -1.51
C THR A 69 56.20 18.03 -0.47
N SER A 70 55.83 17.84 0.80
CA SER A 70 56.76 17.55 1.89
C SER A 70 57.46 16.20 1.70
N ILE A 71 56.74 15.17 1.25
CA ILE A 71 57.35 13.87 0.94
C ILE A 71 58.33 13.97 -0.24
N ALA A 72 57.98 14.74 -1.28
CA ALA A 72 58.85 14.92 -2.44
C ALA A 72 60.16 15.62 -2.11
N GLU A 73 60.15 16.58 -1.18
CA GLU A 73 61.33 17.38 -0.82
C GLU A 73 62.16 16.79 0.33
N ILE A 74 61.51 16.33 1.41
CA ILE A 74 62.20 15.79 2.60
C ILE A 74 62.61 14.33 2.38
N GLY A 75 61.84 13.60 1.58
CA GLY A 75 62.05 12.19 1.28
C GLY A 75 60.92 11.28 1.79
N GLN A 76 61.09 9.98 1.55
CA GLN A 76 60.05 8.98 1.78
C GLN A 76 59.65 8.86 3.27
N TRP A 77 58.34 8.91 3.54
CA TRP A 77 57.76 8.60 4.85
C TRP A 77 57.78 7.08 5.15
N PRO A 78 57.99 6.64 6.40
CA PRO A 78 58.30 7.44 7.60
C PRO A 78 59.69 8.05 7.58
N TRP A 79 59.78 9.32 7.98
CA TRP A 79 61.06 10.04 8.12
C TRP A 79 61.87 9.51 9.31
N PRO A 80 63.21 9.65 9.29
CA PRO A 80 64.07 9.36 10.43
C PRO A 80 63.63 10.12 11.69
N ARG A 81 63.77 9.51 12.86
CA ARG A 81 63.42 10.14 14.15
C ARG A 81 64.24 11.39 14.43
N THR A 82 65.44 11.51 13.87
CA THR A 82 66.24 12.74 13.92
C THR A 82 65.55 13.91 13.23
N LYS A 83 64.85 13.68 12.11
CA LYS A 83 64.04 14.70 11.42
C LYS A 83 62.79 15.07 12.19
N LEU A 84 62.13 14.09 12.81
CA LEU A 84 61.00 14.36 13.71
C LEU A 84 61.45 15.11 14.97
N ALA A 85 62.66 14.84 15.49
CA ALA A 85 63.25 15.57 16.60
C ALA A 85 63.52 17.04 16.24
N GLU A 86 64.05 17.30 15.04
CA GLU A 86 64.22 18.64 14.49
C GLU A 86 62.88 19.37 14.38
N MET A 87 61.84 18.70 13.86
CA MET A 87 60.48 19.26 13.79
C MET A 87 59.94 19.62 15.18
N VAL A 88 60.07 18.73 16.17
CA VAL A 88 59.58 19.00 17.53
C VAL A 88 60.29 20.20 18.14
N ARG A 89 61.63 20.28 18.04
CA ARG A 89 62.38 21.44 18.54
C ARG A 89 61.95 22.72 17.84
N ARG A 90 61.81 22.67 16.52
CA ARG A 90 61.39 23.81 15.71
C ARG A 90 60.01 24.33 16.12
N LEU A 91 59.03 23.44 16.28
CA LEU A 91 57.69 23.80 16.74
C LEU A 91 57.70 24.31 18.20
N THR A 92 58.56 23.76 19.05
CA THR A 92 58.77 24.25 20.42
C THR A 92 59.33 25.67 20.42
N ASP A 93 60.36 25.94 19.60
CA ASP A 93 60.99 27.25 19.45
C ASP A 93 60.04 28.30 18.87
N LEU A 94 59.12 27.89 17.99
CA LEU A 94 58.08 28.74 17.42
C LEU A 94 56.90 29.00 18.39
N GLY A 95 56.93 28.42 19.60
CA GLY A 95 55.96 28.68 20.65
C GLY A 95 54.64 27.93 20.53
N ALA A 96 54.61 26.75 19.90
CA ALA A 96 53.41 25.91 19.87
C ALA A 96 52.91 25.58 21.28
N ALA A 97 51.61 25.76 21.54
CA ALA A 97 51.01 25.48 22.85
C ALA A 97 50.95 23.98 23.16
N ALA A 98 50.74 23.16 22.12
CA ALA A 98 50.90 21.71 22.18
C ALA A 98 51.30 21.19 20.80
N ILE A 99 52.18 20.18 20.76
CA ILE A 99 52.60 19.50 19.54
C ILE A 99 52.01 18.09 19.58
N VAL A 100 51.08 17.79 18.69
CA VAL A 100 50.19 16.65 18.80
C VAL A 100 50.40 15.71 17.63
N PHE A 101 50.94 14.52 17.87
CA PHE A 101 51.17 13.55 16.78
C PHE A 101 49.95 12.65 16.58
N ASP A 102 49.32 12.78 15.41
CA ASP A 102 48.33 11.82 14.89
C ASP A 102 49.03 10.66 14.16
N VAL A 103 50.09 10.13 14.80
CA VAL A 103 50.93 9.05 14.30
C VAL A 103 51.39 8.21 15.47
N VAL A 104 51.41 6.88 15.30
CA VAL A 104 51.89 5.94 16.32
C VAL A 104 53.32 5.45 15.99
N PHE A 105 54.21 5.59 16.97
CA PHE A 105 55.62 5.21 16.93
C PHE A 105 55.86 3.95 17.76
N SER A 106 55.27 2.83 17.34
CA SER A 106 55.27 1.56 18.06
C SER A 106 56.52 0.68 17.82
N GLU A 107 57.27 0.99 16.78
CA GLU A 107 58.48 0.28 16.35
C GLU A 107 59.72 1.20 16.41
N PRO A 108 60.92 0.63 16.71
CA PRO A 108 62.19 1.36 16.64
C PRO A 108 62.46 1.93 15.26
N ASP A 109 63.21 3.03 15.19
CA ASP A 109 63.60 3.64 13.93
C ASP A 109 64.49 2.69 13.11
N ARG A 110 64.00 2.29 11.94
CA ARG A 110 64.75 1.46 10.98
C ARG A 110 66.07 2.11 10.51
N THR A 111 66.20 3.43 10.63
CA THR A 111 67.38 4.19 10.24
C THR A 111 68.35 4.41 11.39
N SER A 112 68.00 4.04 12.64
CA SER A 112 68.92 4.12 13.78
C SER A 112 70.19 3.30 13.51
N PRO A 113 71.37 3.75 13.99
CA PRO A 113 72.63 3.06 13.75
C PRO A 113 72.64 1.56 14.11
N ALA A 114 71.97 1.17 15.21
CA ALA A 114 71.90 -0.23 15.62
C ALA A 114 71.07 -1.08 14.63
N GLN A 115 69.91 -0.58 14.22
CA GLN A 115 68.96 -1.24 13.32
C GLN A 115 69.52 -1.32 11.90
N LEU A 116 70.20 -0.27 11.46
CA LEU A 116 70.91 -0.26 10.19
C LEU A 116 72.08 -1.26 10.21
N GLY A 117 72.80 -1.35 11.34
CA GLY A 117 73.83 -2.37 11.56
C GLY A 117 73.28 -3.79 11.44
N ASP A 118 72.11 -4.07 12.03
CA ASP A 118 71.45 -5.37 11.93
C ASP A 118 70.97 -5.67 10.50
N LEU A 119 70.38 -4.69 9.82
CA LEU A 119 69.89 -4.84 8.44
C LEU A 119 71.02 -5.08 7.44
N LEU A 120 72.17 -4.43 7.66
CA LEU A 120 73.36 -4.57 6.83
C LEU A 120 74.27 -5.73 7.26
N ALA A 121 73.92 -6.45 8.33
CA ALA A 121 74.66 -7.60 8.81
C ALA A 121 74.78 -8.66 7.70
N GLY A 122 76.00 -9.07 7.39
CA GLY A 122 76.30 -10.02 6.31
C GLY A 122 76.45 -9.40 4.91
N THR A 123 76.12 -8.12 4.73
CA THR A 123 76.29 -7.38 3.46
C THR A 123 77.54 -6.49 3.47
N VAL A 124 77.96 -6.02 4.64
CA VAL A 124 79.17 -5.19 4.82
C VAL A 124 80.15 -5.82 5.81
N PRO A 125 81.47 -5.51 5.69
CA PRO A 125 82.50 -5.98 6.61
C PRO A 125 82.22 -5.65 8.08
N HIS A 126 82.65 -6.55 8.97
CA HIS A 126 82.45 -6.41 10.42
C HIS A 126 83.04 -5.12 11.02
N ASP A 127 84.13 -4.59 10.44
CA ASP A 127 84.75 -3.35 10.92
C ASP A 127 83.85 -2.12 10.66
N ILE A 128 83.09 -2.13 9.56
CA ILE A 128 82.08 -1.10 9.29
C ILE A 128 80.90 -1.27 10.26
N LEU A 129 80.46 -2.51 10.53
CA LEU A 129 79.40 -2.77 11.51
C LEU A 129 79.77 -2.27 12.92
N LYS A 130 81.04 -2.41 13.34
CA LYS A 130 81.54 -1.84 14.59
C LYS A 130 81.53 -0.31 14.60
N SER A 131 81.67 0.36 13.46
CA SER A 131 81.62 1.83 13.41
C SER A 131 80.22 2.40 13.70
N PHE A 132 79.17 1.60 13.56
CA PHE A 132 77.83 1.99 14.01
C PHE A 132 77.66 1.89 15.53
N GLN A 133 78.49 1.09 16.22
CA GLN A 133 78.47 0.97 17.67
C GLN A 133 79.06 2.24 18.30
N GLY A 134 78.19 3.07 18.88
CA GLY A 134 78.56 4.34 19.52
C GLY A 134 78.04 5.59 18.81
N LEU A 135 77.39 5.46 17.65
CA LEU A 135 76.64 6.56 17.06
C LEU A 135 75.34 6.82 17.85
N PRO A 136 74.85 8.08 17.91
CA PRO A 136 73.63 8.41 18.62
C PRO A 136 72.42 7.64 18.08
N ASP A 137 71.66 7.04 18.98
CA ASP A 137 70.40 6.39 18.63
C ASP A 137 69.33 7.44 18.29
N HIS A 138 68.63 7.24 17.17
CA HIS A 138 67.69 8.24 16.66
C HIS A 138 66.42 8.31 17.52
N ASP A 139 65.94 7.18 18.05
CA ASP A 139 64.81 7.16 18.97
C ASP A 139 65.16 7.92 20.27
N THR A 140 66.37 7.78 20.79
CA THR A 140 66.85 8.54 21.95
C THR A 140 66.89 10.05 21.66
N ALA A 141 67.37 10.45 20.48
CA ALA A 141 67.38 11.86 20.06
C ALA A 141 65.96 12.46 19.94
N PHE A 142 64.99 11.67 19.47
CA PHE A 142 63.60 12.10 19.40
C PHE A 142 62.92 12.13 20.75
N SER A 143 63.17 11.17 21.63
CA SER A 143 62.72 11.18 23.02
C SER A 143 63.21 12.43 23.77
N ALA A 144 64.48 12.82 23.57
CA ALA A 144 65.01 14.05 24.13
C ALA A 144 64.26 15.29 23.63
N ALA A 145 64.01 15.41 22.31
CA ALA A 145 63.24 16.51 21.75
C ALA A 145 61.79 16.55 22.28
N ILE A 146 61.15 15.39 22.44
CA ILE A 146 59.80 15.27 23.03
C ILE A 146 59.78 15.85 24.45
N ALA A 147 60.82 15.59 25.25
CA ALA A 147 60.91 16.09 26.62
C ALA A 147 61.17 17.60 26.73
N GLU A 148 61.64 18.24 25.64
CA GLU A 148 61.92 19.69 25.58
C GLU A 148 60.64 20.52 25.41
N GLY A 149 59.53 19.95 24.91
CA GLY A 149 58.31 20.68 24.56
C GLY A 149 56.99 20.02 24.99
N PRO A 150 55.85 20.70 24.79
CA PRO A 150 54.52 20.22 25.18
C PRO A 150 53.97 19.17 24.18
N VAL A 151 54.64 18.03 24.08
CA VAL A 151 54.29 16.99 23.11
C VAL A 151 53.21 16.03 23.63
N VAL A 152 52.20 15.80 22.79
CA VAL A 152 51.15 14.79 22.98
C VAL A 152 51.30 13.70 21.91
N LEU A 153 51.32 12.44 22.34
CA LEU A 153 51.44 11.30 21.43
C LEU A 153 50.13 10.51 21.37
N GLY A 154 49.74 10.14 20.16
CA GLY A 154 48.59 9.28 19.92
C GLY A 154 48.89 7.78 20.12
N PHE A 155 47.88 7.01 20.53
CA PHE A 155 47.90 5.54 20.45
C PHE A 155 46.66 5.04 19.71
N ALA A 156 46.80 3.95 18.95
CA ALA A 156 45.68 3.37 18.21
C ALA A 156 44.98 2.28 19.03
N ILE A 157 43.65 2.18 18.93
CA ILE A 157 42.87 1.09 19.54
C ILE A 157 42.78 -0.10 18.58
N THR A 158 42.78 -1.32 19.11
CA THR A 158 42.68 -2.56 18.33
C THR A 158 41.70 -3.55 18.93
N ASP A 159 41.10 -4.38 18.07
CA ASP A 159 40.15 -5.42 18.49
C ASP A 159 40.82 -6.65 19.14
N LYS A 160 42.16 -6.70 19.13
CA LYS A 160 42.94 -7.79 19.73
C LYS A 160 43.62 -7.32 21.00
N PRO A 161 43.74 -8.19 22.04
CA PRO A 161 44.55 -7.89 23.20
C PRO A 161 45.99 -7.58 22.79
N SER A 162 46.52 -6.48 23.33
CA SER A 162 47.89 -6.06 23.11
C SER A 162 48.78 -6.48 24.28
N GLN A 163 50.06 -6.74 23.99
CA GLN A 163 51.06 -7.00 25.02
C GLN A 163 51.54 -5.72 25.72
N ARG A 164 51.39 -4.55 25.08
CA ARG A 164 51.83 -3.25 25.62
C ARG A 164 50.62 -2.36 25.87
N ALA A 165 50.54 -1.76 27.05
CA ALA A 165 49.49 -0.82 27.40
C ALA A 165 50.00 0.64 27.27
N PRO A 166 49.13 1.58 26.87
CA PRO A 166 49.45 3.00 26.91
C PRO A 166 49.65 3.48 28.36
N LEU A 167 50.59 4.39 28.59
CA LEU A 167 50.82 5.01 29.89
C LEU A 167 49.71 6.03 30.22
N LYS A 168 49.23 6.01 31.46
CA LYS A 168 48.26 6.99 31.98
C LYS A 168 49.01 8.25 32.41
N LYS A 169 49.03 9.28 31.55
CA LYS A 169 49.65 10.59 31.83
C LYS A 169 48.68 11.61 32.42
N ALA A 170 47.45 11.66 31.89
CA ALA A 170 46.41 12.56 32.37
C ALA A 170 45.79 12.06 33.68
N GLY A 171 45.61 12.95 34.65
CA GLY A 171 44.73 12.68 35.78
C GLY A 171 43.27 12.79 35.34
N ILE A 172 42.47 11.76 35.57
CA ILE A 172 41.04 11.79 35.26
C ILE A 172 40.25 11.59 36.55
N ALA A 173 39.48 12.60 36.91
CA ALA A 173 38.52 12.54 38.00
C ALA A 173 37.10 12.41 37.42
N PHE A 174 36.18 11.83 38.18
CA PHE A 174 34.78 11.76 37.79
C PHE A 174 33.86 12.23 38.93
N ALA A 175 32.72 12.79 38.54
CA ALA A 175 31.62 13.16 39.43
C ALA A 175 30.37 12.37 39.02
N GLY A 176 29.68 11.76 39.99
CA GLY A 176 28.58 10.82 39.74
C GLY A 176 29.03 9.36 39.73
N GLU A 177 28.32 8.51 39.00
CA GLU A 177 28.69 7.10 38.83
C GLU A 177 30.03 6.92 38.10
N ASN A 178 30.74 5.83 38.40
CA ASN A 178 32.06 5.59 37.81
C ASN A 178 31.95 5.20 36.32
N PRO A 179 32.50 6.01 35.37
CA PRO A 179 32.40 5.72 33.93
C PRO A 179 33.04 4.40 33.51
N THR A 180 34.06 3.90 34.20
CA THR A 180 34.69 2.62 33.83
C THR A 180 33.76 1.43 33.97
N GLY A 181 32.67 1.56 34.76
CA GLY A 181 31.72 0.48 35.00
C GLY A 181 30.69 0.30 33.89
N PHE A 182 30.47 1.30 33.03
CA PHE A 182 29.46 1.26 31.97
C PHE A 182 29.98 1.63 30.58
N LEU A 183 31.15 2.28 30.47
CA LEU A 183 31.80 2.47 29.17
C LEU A 183 32.34 1.14 28.62
N THR A 184 32.16 0.94 27.31
CA THR A 184 32.62 -0.29 26.66
C THR A 184 34.15 -0.32 26.59
N PRO A 185 34.83 -1.29 27.21
CA PRO A 185 36.28 -1.33 27.21
C PRO A 185 36.83 -1.61 25.81
N PHE A 186 38.00 -1.08 25.48
CA PHE A 186 38.73 -1.49 24.29
C PHE A 186 39.53 -2.78 24.52
N PRO A 187 39.57 -3.72 23.56
CA PRO A 187 40.24 -5.00 23.75
C PRO A 187 41.77 -4.89 23.85
N GLY A 188 42.37 -3.94 23.12
CA GLY A 188 43.79 -3.66 23.18
C GLY A 188 44.16 -2.36 22.47
N ALA A 189 45.43 -1.99 22.53
CA ALA A 189 45.96 -0.78 21.96
C ALA A 189 47.37 -0.99 21.38
N VAL A 190 47.72 -0.19 20.38
CA VAL A 190 49.09 -0.05 19.87
C VAL A 190 49.66 1.25 20.43
N PRO A 191 50.41 1.21 21.55
CA PRO A 191 51.05 2.39 22.10
C PRO A 191 52.39 2.69 21.40
N ASN A 192 52.91 3.88 21.66
CA ASN A 192 54.28 4.25 21.30
C ASN A 192 55.33 3.46 22.10
N LEU A 193 56.60 3.48 21.68
CA LEU A 193 57.70 2.99 22.51
C LEU A 193 57.70 3.67 23.88
N ASN A 194 58.05 2.92 24.94
CA ASN A 194 58.01 3.42 26.32
C ASN A 194 58.86 4.68 26.51
N ILE A 195 60.03 4.77 25.85
CA ILE A 195 60.91 5.95 25.88
C ILE A 195 60.23 7.23 25.38
N PHE A 196 59.25 7.12 24.49
CA PHE A 196 58.48 8.27 24.00
C PHE A 196 57.31 8.57 24.92
N GLN A 197 56.62 7.52 25.38
CA GLN A 197 55.52 7.67 26.33
C GLN A 197 55.99 8.34 27.63
N GLU A 198 57.16 7.96 28.14
CA GLU A 198 57.74 8.55 29.35
C GLU A 198 58.14 10.03 29.15
N ALA A 199 58.71 10.37 28.00
CA ALA A 199 59.11 11.74 27.65
C ALA A 199 57.91 12.67 27.38
N ALA A 200 56.80 12.16 26.84
CA ALA A 200 55.67 12.97 26.43
C ALA A 200 54.94 13.66 27.59
N SER A 201 54.41 14.85 27.30
CA SER A 201 53.56 15.65 28.21
C SER A 201 52.13 15.09 28.30
N GLY A 202 51.69 14.38 27.26
CA GLY A 202 50.39 13.72 27.22
C GLY A 202 50.32 12.53 26.28
N ILE A 203 49.36 11.64 26.55
CA ILE A 203 49.09 10.46 25.72
C ILE A 203 47.57 10.36 25.53
N GLY A 204 47.11 10.29 24.27
CA GLY A 204 45.68 10.23 23.94
C GLY A 204 45.35 9.21 22.85
N SER A 205 44.11 8.73 22.82
CA SER A 205 43.67 7.78 21.79
C SER A 205 43.42 8.45 20.44
N ILE A 206 43.93 7.83 19.38
CA ILE A 206 43.54 8.11 18.00
C ILE A 206 42.42 7.13 17.67
N SER A 207 41.18 7.56 17.94
CA SER A 207 39.99 6.77 17.67
C SER A 207 38.87 7.66 17.14
N VAL A 208 38.09 7.10 16.22
CA VAL A 208 36.76 7.58 15.85
C VAL A 208 35.72 6.70 16.52
N SER A 209 34.47 7.17 16.61
CA SER A 209 33.40 6.37 17.20
C SER A 209 33.28 5.00 16.52
N ARG A 210 33.05 3.96 17.32
CA ARG A 210 32.88 2.58 16.81
C ARG A 210 31.65 2.45 15.90
N ASP A 211 30.63 3.25 16.16
CA ASP A 211 29.40 3.28 15.37
C ASP A 211 29.61 3.89 13.98
N ASP A 212 30.66 4.71 13.81
CA ASP A 212 30.93 5.45 12.59
C ASP A 212 32.10 4.87 11.75
N LEU A 213 32.65 3.71 12.15
CA LEU A 213 33.86 3.11 11.52
C LEU A 213 33.69 2.78 10.03
N GLU A 214 32.48 2.38 9.61
CA GLU A 214 32.16 1.94 8.24
C GLU A 214 31.49 3.05 7.39
N GLY A 215 31.46 4.29 7.88
CA GLY A 215 30.71 5.37 7.25
C GLY A 215 31.31 6.76 7.43
N SER A 216 30.43 7.76 7.55
CA SER A 216 30.82 9.13 7.86
C SER A 216 31.11 9.26 9.35
N VAL A 217 32.23 9.90 9.70
CA VAL A 217 32.59 10.15 11.09
C VAL A 217 31.72 11.27 11.62
N ARG A 218 30.79 10.96 12.54
CA ARG A 218 29.87 11.93 13.16
C ARG A 218 30.27 12.24 14.60
N ARG A 219 30.91 11.28 15.25
CA ARG A 219 31.29 11.32 16.65
C ARG A 219 32.76 11.01 16.85
N VAL A 220 33.38 11.74 17.77
CA VAL A 220 34.75 11.51 18.23
C VAL A 220 34.74 11.28 19.74
N PRO A 221 35.28 10.15 20.23
CA PRO A 221 35.41 9.90 21.67
C PRO A 221 36.23 11.02 22.34
N LEU A 222 35.79 11.48 23.51
CA LEU A 222 36.60 12.37 24.36
C LEU A 222 37.39 11.60 25.41
N LEU A 223 36.91 10.41 25.75
CA LEU A 223 37.53 9.46 26.66
C LEU A 223 37.30 8.03 26.18
N GLU A 224 38.21 7.15 26.57
CA GLU A 224 38.20 5.72 26.29
C GLU A 224 38.44 4.94 27.58
N SER A 225 37.93 3.70 27.66
CA SER A 225 38.10 2.83 28.83
C SER A 225 38.85 1.56 28.43
N ASP A 226 39.84 1.14 29.22
CA ASP A 226 40.43 -0.21 29.13
C ASP A 226 39.73 -1.21 30.08
N GLY A 227 38.66 -0.77 30.75
CA GLY A 227 37.93 -1.51 31.80
C GLY A 227 38.50 -1.34 33.20
N SER A 228 39.76 -0.92 33.34
CA SER A 228 40.44 -0.65 34.61
C SER A 228 40.63 0.85 34.89
N GLY A 229 40.65 1.68 33.85
CA GLY A 229 40.76 3.13 33.94
C GLY A 229 40.45 3.81 32.62
N LEU A 230 40.46 5.14 32.69
CA LEU A 230 40.11 6.01 31.59
C LEU A 230 41.36 6.59 30.92
N PHE A 231 41.26 6.84 29.62
CA PHE A 231 42.25 7.53 28.81
C PHE A 231 41.58 8.67 28.06
N PRO A 232 42.22 9.83 27.91
CA PRO A 232 41.70 10.89 27.07
C PRO A 232 41.87 10.51 25.59
N SER A 233 41.07 11.08 24.71
CA SER A 233 41.37 11.08 23.27
C SER A 233 42.47 12.05 22.93
N LEU A 234 43.02 11.94 21.72
CA LEU A 234 44.08 12.82 21.21
C LEU A 234 43.67 14.30 21.31
N SER A 235 42.45 14.63 20.90
CA SER A 235 41.90 15.99 20.99
C SER A 235 41.74 16.46 22.44
N SER A 236 41.22 15.61 23.33
CA SER A 236 41.06 15.96 24.74
C SER A 236 42.40 16.23 25.43
N GLU A 237 43.40 15.39 25.13
CA GLU A 237 44.73 15.49 25.72
C GLU A 237 45.52 16.68 25.16
N ALA A 238 45.43 16.93 23.86
CA ALA A 238 45.97 18.12 23.21
C ALA A 238 45.48 19.39 23.90
N LEU A 239 44.16 19.48 24.12
CA LEU A 239 43.54 20.63 24.76
C LEU A 239 43.92 20.75 26.24
N ARG A 240 44.09 19.63 26.96
CA ARG A 240 44.59 19.64 28.34
C ARG A 240 46.01 20.18 28.43
N VAL A 241 46.91 19.65 27.60
CA VAL A 241 48.34 20.03 27.60
C VAL A 241 48.51 21.48 27.18
N ALA A 242 47.82 21.93 26.13
CA ALA A 242 47.88 23.32 25.66
C ALA A 242 47.46 24.34 26.74
N GLN A 243 46.54 23.96 27.62
CA GLN A 243 46.09 24.80 28.74
C GLN A 243 46.96 24.65 30.01
N GLY A 244 47.92 23.73 30.04
CA GLY A 244 48.65 23.37 31.26
C GLY A 244 47.76 22.78 32.36
N ALA A 245 46.61 22.18 32.00
CA ALA A 245 45.66 21.62 32.95
C ALA A 245 46.16 20.27 33.52
N SER A 246 45.99 20.06 34.83
CA SER A 246 46.45 18.82 35.47
C SER A 246 45.50 17.64 35.26
N ASN A 247 44.18 17.89 35.29
CA ASN A 247 43.17 16.84 35.28
C ASN A 247 42.02 17.12 34.30
N LEU A 248 41.40 16.05 33.78
CA LEU A 248 40.07 16.08 33.17
C LEU A 248 39.01 15.69 34.22
N ILE A 249 37.82 16.27 34.13
CA ILE A 249 36.69 15.93 35.01
C ILE A 249 35.56 15.37 34.15
N VAL A 250 35.24 14.10 34.34
CA VAL A 250 34.12 13.42 33.67
C VAL A 250 32.87 13.54 34.54
N ARG A 251 31.79 14.10 34.00
CA ARG A 251 30.49 14.11 34.68
C ARG A 251 29.65 12.95 34.15
N ALA A 252 29.17 12.14 35.08
CA ALA A 252 28.27 11.04 34.80
C ALA A 252 26.91 11.25 35.48
N THR A 253 25.94 10.40 35.15
CA THR A 253 24.64 10.35 35.82
C THR A 253 24.82 10.31 37.36
N GLY A 254 23.96 11.05 38.07
CA GLY A 254 24.03 11.19 39.53
C GLY A 254 25.00 12.29 40.02
N ALA A 255 25.77 12.95 39.14
CA ALA A 255 26.66 14.04 39.52
C ALA A 255 25.93 15.26 40.14
N SER A 256 24.66 15.49 39.79
CA SER A 256 23.82 16.58 40.32
C SER A 256 23.09 16.23 41.61
N GLY A 257 23.16 14.98 42.08
CA GLY A 257 22.43 14.52 43.27
C GLY A 257 20.93 14.28 43.07
N GLU A 258 20.43 14.39 41.84
CA GLU A 258 19.05 14.02 41.49
C GLU A 258 18.92 12.50 41.35
N ALA A 259 17.79 11.93 41.79
CA ALA A 259 17.51 10.51 41.68
C ALA A 259 17.34 10.12 40.20
N SER A 260 18.36 9.51 39.60
CA SER A 260 18.31 9.01 38.24
C SER A 260 17.67 7.63 38.19
N GLY A 261 16.46 7.53 37.61
CA GLY A 261 15.82 6.25 37.26
C GLY A 261 16.27 5.67 35.91
N GLY A 262 17.33 6.21 35.31
CA GLY A 262 17.81 5.86 33.96
C GLY A 262 19.16 5.12 33.95
N THR A 263 19.62 4.73 32.77
CA THR A 263 20.93 4.11 32.54
C THR A 263 22.09 5.07 32.83
N SER A 264 23.17 4.56 33.38
CA SER A 264 24.42 5.28 33.60
C SER A 264 24.97 5.82 32.28
N ALA A 265 25.31 7.11 32.25
CA ALA A 265 25.75 7.81 31.06
C ALA A 265 26.78 8.88 31.42
N VAL A 266 27.71 9.15 30.50
CA VAL A 266 28.53 10.37 30.56
C VAL A 266 27.69 11.52 30.02
N THR A 267 27.62 12.63 30.75
CA THR A 267 26.83 13.81 30.36
C THR A 267 27.70 14.93 29.81
N ALA A 268 28.90 15.11 30.38
CA ALA A 268 29.86 16.09 29.93
C ALA A 268 31.29 15.74 30.36
N VAL A 269 32.27 16.28 29.64
CA VAL A 269 33.70 16.19 29.98
C VAL A 269 34.25 17.60 30.08
N LYS A 270 34.80 17.94 31.24
CA LYS A 270 35.48 19.21 31.47
C LYS A 270 36.99 19.06 31.24
N ILE A 271 37.51 19.85 30.30
CA ILE A 271 38.90 19.83 29.83
C ILE A 271 39.49 21.24 30.03
N GLY A 272 40.13 21.44 31.18
CA GLY A 272 40.61 22.77 31.58
C GLY A 272 39.46 23.75 31.74
N ALA A 273 39.45 24.81 30.93
CA ALA A 273 38.42 25.85 30.93
C ALA A 273 37.13 25.45 30.20
N PHE A 274 37.18 24.43 29.34
CA PHE A 274 36.06 24.05 28.48
C PHE A 274 35.23 22.91 29.09
N GLU A 275 33.91 23.01 29.00
CA GLU A 275 32.99 21.94 29.37
C GLU A 275 32.26 21.48 28.11
N VAL A 276 32.48 20.21 27.74
CA VAL A 276 32.04 19.64 26.47
C VAL A 276 30.88 18.69 26.74
N PRO A 277 29.68 18.93 26.18
CA PRO A 277 28.57 17.98 26.29
C PRO A 277 28.88 16.72 25.48
N THR A 278 28.48 15.56 26.00
CA THR A 278 28.79 14.26 25.36
C THR A 278 27.55 13.40 25.14
N THR A 279 27.70 12.40 24.29
CA THR A 279 26.84 11.22 24.28
C THR A 279 27.00 10.41 25.56
N ALA A 280 26.10 9.44 25.80
CA ALA A 280 26.19 8.54 26.94
C ALA A 280 27.51 7.74 27.01
N SER A 281 28.13 7.49 25.84
CA SER A 281 29.45 6.86 25.66
C SER A 281 30.63 7.81 25.85
N GLY A 282 30.42 9.09 26.13
CA GLY A 282 31.51 10.07 26.30
C GLY A 282 32.07 10.61 24.99
N GLU A 283 31.28 10.65 23.92
CA GLU A 283 31.69 11.11 22.60
C GLU A 283 31.15 12.51 22.30
N LEU A 284 31.88 13.29 21.52
CA LEU A 284 31.48 14.58 20.98
C LEU A 284 30.82 14.39 19.60
N TRP A 285 29.63 14.95 19.40
CA TRP A 285 29.09 15.15 18.05
C TRP A 285 29.87 16.26 17.34
N VAL A 286 30.53 15.89 16.24
CA VAL A 286 31.35 16.83 15.46
C VAL A 286 30.44 17.68 14.58
N TYR A 287 30.55 19.00 14.74
CA TYR A 287 29.86 19.99 13.93
C TYR A 287 30.82 20.55 12.88
N TYR A 288 30.76 19.96 11.69
CA TYR A 288 31.71 20.24 10.63
C TYR A 288 31.49 21.60 9.97
N ASN A 289 32.60 22.22 9.58
CA ASN A 289 32.68 23.27 8.57
C ASN A 289 33.48 22.75 7.37
N GLU A 290 33.37 23.42 6.23
CA GLU A 290 34.14 23.03 5.02
C GLU A 290 35.64 22.96 5.33
N ASP A 291 36.31 21.94 4.80
CA ASP A 291 37.75 21.78 4.99
C ASP A 291 38.52 22.80 4.13
N THR A 292 39.32 23.65 4.78
CA THR A 292 39.99 24.78 4.10
C THR A 292 41.51 24.61 4.11
N PRO A 293 42.21 24.97 3.02
CA PRO A 293 43.67 24.94 2.98
C PRO A 293 44.34 25.78 4.08
N ALA A 294 43.65 26.78 4.62
CA ALA A 294 44.16 27.65 5.69
C ALA A 294 44.43 26.92 7.02
N ARG A 295 43.92 25.70 7.21
CA ARG A 295 44.22 24.86 8.38
C ARG A 295 45.61 24.21 8.30
N TYR A 296 46.14 24.08 7.09
CA TYR A 296 47.30 23.26 6.79
C TYR A 296 48.55 24.12 6.58
N VAL A 297 49.65 23.68 7.18
CA VAL A 297 51.01 24.17 6.97
C VAL A 297 51.83 22.98 6.47
N PRO A 298 52.35 23.00 5.23
CA PRO A 298 53.20 21.93 4.73
C PRO A 298 54.39 21.69 5.65
N ALA A 299 54.67 20.44 6.00
CA ALA A 299 55.77 20.11 6.91
C ALA A 299 57.15 20.53 6.39
N ARG A 300 57.34 20.63 5.06
CA ARG A 300 58.56 21.19 4.45
C ARG A 300 58.89 22.60 4.92
N ASP A 301 57.88 23.43 5.15
CA ASP A 301 58.07 24.84 5.50
C ASP A 301 58.80 24.98 6.85
N LEU A 302 58.63 24.00 7.75
CA LEU A 302 59.32 23.98 9.04
C LEU A 302 60.84 23.82 8.92
N PHE A 303 61.32 23.19 7.85
CA PHE A 303 62.74 22.94 7.61
C PHE A 303 63.41 24.05 6.79
N GLU A 304 62.66 25.07 6.36
CA GLU A 304 63.21 26.23 5.67
C GLU A 304 63.72 27.28 6.68
N PRO A 305 65.00 27.68 6.63
CA PRO A 305 65.59 28.61 7.61
C PRO A 305 64.94 30.00 7.60
N ASP A 306 64.55 30.50 6.43
CA ASP A 306 64.10 31.88 6.21
C ASP A 306 62.61 32.11 6.54
N ASN A 307 61.83 31.05 6.79
CA ASN A 307 60.37 31.12 7.00
C ASN A 307 59.94 31.30 8.47
N SER A 308 60.91 31.52 9.38
CA SER A 308 60.66 31.53 10.84
C SER A 308 59.60 32.53 11.31
N ARG A 309 59.57 33.73 10.71
CA ARG A 309 58.69 34.83 11.15
C ARG A 309 57.24 34.61 10.74
N ASP A 310 57.03 34.13 9.53
CA ASP A 310 55.69 33.89 8.99
C ASP A 310 55.06 32.64 9.63
N LEU A 311 55.87 31.61 9.90
CA LEU A 311 55.46 30.43 10.66
C LEU A 311 55.12 30.77 12.12
N ALA A 312 55.92 31.59 12.79
CA ALA A 312 55.60 32.02 14.17
C ALA A 312 54.23 32.73 14.23
N ALA A 313 53.91 33.58 13.25
CA ALA A 313 52.64 34.30 13.20
C ALA A 313 51.41 33.39 13.12
N VAL A 314 51.55 32.14 12.65
CA VAL A 314 50.45 31.18 12.52
C VAL A 314 50.53 29.99 13.48
N LEU A 315 51.67 29.76 14.15
CA LEU A 315 51.89 28.61 15.05
C LEU A 315 52.07 29.00 16.52
N GLU A 316 52.49 30.23 16.83
CA GLU A 316 52.70 30.67 18.22
C GLU A 316 51.38 30.63 19.00
N GLY A 317 51.39 29.94 20.15
CA GLY A 317 50.22 29.74 21.00
C GLY A 317 49.14 28.82 20.41
N HIS A 318 49.39 28.19 19.25
CA HIS A 318 48.43 27.29 18.62
C HIS A 318 48.65 25.84 19.07
N ILE A 319 47.57 25.05 19.06
CA ILE A 319 47.65 23.59 19.10
C ILE A 319 48.05 23.13 17.70
N VAL A 320 49.21 22.51 17.57
CA VAL A 320 49.77 22.07 16.30
C VAL A 320 49.66 20.56 16.19
N LEU A 321 48.76 20.10 15.33
CA LEU A 321 48.57 18.69 14.99
C LEU A 321 49.55 18.31 13.87
N VAL A 322 50.27 17.21 14.03
CA VAL A 322 51.13 16.63 12.99
C VAL A 322 50.44 15.39 12.46
N GLY A 323 50.00 15.44 11.21
CA GLY A 323 49.26 14.36 10.56
C GLY A 323 49.53 14.30 9.07
N ALA A 324 48.93 13.33 8.38
CA ALA A 324 49.21 13.05 6.98
C ALA A 324 47.99 13.20 6.08
N SER A 325 48.11 14.03 5.04
CA SER A 325 47.15 14.10 3.94
C SER A 325 47.57 13.33 2.67
N ALA A 326 48.83 12.88 2.60
CA ALA A 326 49.34 12.17 1.42
C ALA A 326 48.52 10.92 1.08
N ALA A 327 48.16 10.75 -0.20
CA ALA A 327 47.19 9.74 -0.63
C ALA A 327 47.68 8.30 -0.38
N GLY A 328 49.01 8.11 -0.38
CA GLY A 328 49.64 6.82 -0.08
C GLY A 328 49.49 6.36 1.37
N LEU A 329 49.18 7.25 2.31
CA LEU A 329 49.07 6.97 3.75
C LEU A 329 47.66 6.56 4.19
N ARG A 330 46.67 6.69 3.28
CA ARG A 330 45.30 6.12 3.38
C ARG A 330 44.49 6.51 4.63
N ASP A 331 44.80 7.61 5.29
CA ASP A 331 44.01 8.13 6.40
C ASP A 331 42.97 9.17 5.95
N ILE A 332 42.11 8.77 5.00
CA ILE A 332 41.04 9.64 4.45
C ILE A 332 39.70 9.15 4.99
N ARG A 333 38.89 10.07 5.53
CA ARG A 333 37.61 9.81 6.18
C ARG A 333 36.50 10.69 5.60
N ALA A 334 35.29 10.15 5.57
CA ALA A 334 34.10 10.91 5.16
C ALA A 334 33.52 11.69 6.35
N THR A 335 33.15 12.95 6.14
CA THR A 335 32.48 13.80 7.16
C THR A 335 30.96 13.83 6.95
N SER A 336 30.21 14.35 7.92
CA SER A 336 28.76 14.59 7.77
C SER A 336 28.40 15.52 6.61
N LEU A 337 29.32 16.41 6.19
CA LEU A 337 29.14 17.25 5.01
C LEU A 337 29.22 16.47 3.69
N GLY A 338 29.70 15.23 3.73
CA GLY A 338 29.93 14.40 2.53
C GLY A 338 31.30 14.62 1.89
N GLU A 339 32.19 15.35 2.55
CA GLU A 339 33.57 15.61 2.11
C GLU A 339 34.50 14.47 2.56
N LEU A 340 35.55 14.22 1.78
CA LEU A 340 36.64 13.33 2.13
C LEU A 340 37.80 14.17 2.67
N VAL A 341 38.13 14.01 3.94
CA VAL A 341 39.16 14.79 4.64
C VAL A 341 40.22 13.88 5.26
N PRO A 342 41.46 14.36 5.47
CA PRO A 342 42.45 13.66 6.29
C PRO A 342 41.93 13.43 7.71
N GLY A 343 42.25 12.28 8.33
CA GLY A 343 41.80 11.94 9.70
C GLY A 343 42.16 13.01 10.73
N VAL A 344 43.37 13.57 10.63
CA VAL A 344 43.84 14.69 11.46
C VAL A 344 42.95 15.95 11.39
N SER A 345 42.27 16.19 10.27
CA SER A 345 41.31 17.31 10.12
C SER A 345 40.13 17.16 11.08
N ILE A 346 39.69 15.94 11.34
CA ILE A 346 38.58 15.67 12.28
C ILE A 346 38.99 16.10 13.69
N HIS A 347 40.22 15.77 14.11
CA HIS A 347 40.74 16.20 15.41
C HIS A 347 40.90 17.72 15.51
N ALA A 348 41.34 18.37 14.42
CA ALA A 348 41.42 19.83 14.35
C ALA A 348 40.03 20.47 14.50
N GLN A 349 39.05 20.02 13.71
CA GLN A 349 37.69 20.55 13.75
C GLN A 349 37.01 20.30 15.09
N ALA A 350 37.23 19.15 15.74
CA ALA A 350 36.76 18.89 17.09
C ALA A 350 37.34 19.88 18.11
N LEU A 351 38.64 20.18 18.03
CA LEU A 351 39.28 21.20 18.88
C LEU A 351 38.74 22.60 18.62
N GLU A 352 38.63 23.02 17.36
CA GLU A 352 38.03 24.31 16.98
C GLU A 352 36.60 24.44 17.53
N GLN A 353 35.80 23.37 17.41
CA GLN A 353 34.44 23.33 17.91
C GLN A 353 34.38 23.50 19.43
N ILE A 354 35.25 22.81 20.17
CA ILE A 354 35.34 22.92 21.63
C ILE A 354 35.75 24.34 22.05
N ILE A 355 36.73 24.94 21.36
CA ILE A 355 37.24 26.28 21.64
C ILE A 355 36.14 27.33 21.41
N HIS A 356 35.35 27.20 20.34
CA HIS A 356 34.24 28.12 20.05
C HIS A 356 32.98 27.87 20.89
N GLY A 357 32.90 26.73 21.60
CA GLY A 357 31.72 26.37 22.41
C GLY A 357 30.46 26.10 21.59
N GLN A 358 30.60 25.73 20.32
CA GLN A 358 29.48 25.47 19.40
C GLN A 358 29.21 23.95 19.34
N PHE A 359 28.30 23.45 20.17
CA PHE A 359 28.08 22.01 20.30
C PHE A 359 26.82 21.52 19.61
N LEU A 360 26.91 20.32 19.04
CA LEU A 360 25.74 19.52 18.73
C LEU A 360 25.50 18.57 19.90
N SER A 361 24.25 18.44 20.32
CA SER A 361 23.89 17.50 21.37
C SER A 361 22.56 16.83 21.06
N ARG A 362 22.46 15.57 21.49
CA ARG A 362 21.20 14.84 21.49
C ARG A 362 20.77 14.68 22.95
N PRO A 363 19.78 15.46 23.42
CA PRO A 363 19.36 15.40 24.81
C PRO A 363 18.77 14.05 25.20
N ASP A 364 18.90 13.68 26.48
CA ASP A 364 18.37 12.42 27.02
C ASP A 364 16.85 12.31 26.86
N TRP A 365 16.13 13.44 26.84
CA TRP A 365 14.68 13.46 26.64
C TRP A 365 14.28 13.26 25.17
N ALA A 366 15.20 13.34 24.21
CA ALA A 366 14.87 13.26 22.78
C ALA A 366 14.22 11.93 22.41
N ASP A 367 14.74 10.80 22.93
CA ASP A 367 14.12 9.48 22.71
C ASP A 367 12.69 9.43 23.22
N GLY A 368 12.46 9.92 24.45
CA GLY A 368 11.14 9.99 25.05
C GLY A 368 10.19 10.86 24.24
N LEU A 369 10.64 12.03 23.80
CA LEU A 369 9.85 12.94 22.97
C LEU A 369 9.47 12.30 21.64
N GLU A 370 10.39 11.65 20.95
CA GLU A 370 10.15 11.02 19.65
C GLU A 370 9.16 9.83 19.76
N ILE A 371 9.26 9.04 20.84
CA ILE A 371 8.28 7.98 21.16
C ILE A 371 6.90 8.57 21.44
N ILE A 372 6.81 9.61 22.26
CA ILE A 372 5.55 10.30 22.58
C ILE A 372 4.96 10.92 21.32
N ALA A 373 5.76 11.57 20.48
CA ALA A 373 5.33 12.16 19.22
C ALA A 373 4.79 11.08 18.27
N THR A 374 5.49 9.95 18.14
CA THR A 374 5.04 8.80 17.33
C THR A 374 3.66 8.33 17.79
N PHE A 375 3.49 8.13 19.09
CA PHE A 375 2.21 7.70 19.65
C PHE A 375 1.11 8.75 19.47
N ALA A 376 1.40 10.02 19.81
CA ALA A 376 0.42 11.10 19.77
C ALA A 376 -0.07 11.39 18.35
N VAL A 377 0.84 11.48 17.37
CA VAL A 377 0.47 11.73 15.96
C VAL A 377 -0.23 10.52 15.36
N GLY A 378 0.23 9.30 15.67
CA GLY A 378 -0.47 8.08 15.25
C GLY A 378 -1.89 7.97 15.83
N ALA A 379 -2.06 8.28 17.12
CA ALA A 379 -3.36 8.30 17.78
C ALA A 379 -4.27 9.38 17.18
N PHE A 380 -3.72 10.56 16.87
CA PHE A 380 -4.44 11.62 16.17
C PHE A 380 -4.98 11.12 14.82
N VAL A 381 -4.15 10.44 14.00
CA VAL A 381 -4.60 9.86 12.72
C VAL A 381 -5.75 8.87 12.91
N ILE A 382 -5.66 7.98 13.91
CA ILE A 382 -6.70 6.99 14.22
C ILE A 382 -8.03 7.64 14.61
N LEU A 383 -7.98 8.73 15.37
CA LEU A 383 -9.17 9.45 15.84
C LEU A 383 -9.75 10.39 14.78
N ALA A 384 -8.91 11.01 13.96
CA ALA A 384 -9.31 11.98 12.93
C ALA A 384 -9.91 11.31 11.69
N LEU A 385 -9.41 10.14 11.29
CA LEU A 385 -9.82 9.46 10.05
C LEU A 385 -11.33 9.15 10.00
N PRO A 386 -11.96 8.59 11.05
CA PRO A 386 -13.40 8.31 11.05
C PRO A 386 -14.27 9.57 11.10
N ALA A 387 -13.73 10.68 11.62
CA ALA A 387 -14.47 11.92 11.84
C ALA A 387 -14.45 12.86 10.63
N THR A 388 -13.32 12.91 9.91
CA THR A 388 -13.07 13.91 8.86
C THR A 388 -12.87 13.31 7.46
N GLY A 389 -12.70 11.99 7.36
CA GLY A 389 -12.40 11.29 6.11
C GLY A 389 -10.92 11.33 5.71
N GLY A 390 -10.57 10.58 4.66
CA GLY A 390 -9.18 10.34 4.25
C GLY A 390 -8.41 11.58 3.81
N ILE A 391 -9.02 12.44 2.97
CA ILE A 391 -8.34 13.60 2.39
C ILE A 391 -7.99 14.63 3.48
N VAL A 392 -8.96 14.98 4.34
CA VAL A 392 -8.74 15.95 5.41
C VAL A 392 -7.71 15.44 6.42
N THR A 393 -7.79 14.16 6.79
CA THR A 393 -6.81 13.53 7.70
C THR A 393 -5.40 13.53 7.08
N ALA A 394 -5.27 13.27 5.77
CA ALA A 394 -3.98 13.33 5.08
C ALA A 394 -3.38 14.75 5.11
N ILE A 395 -4.18 15.79 4.86
CA ILE A 395 -3.73 17.18 4.92
C ILE A 395 -3.29 17.56 6.34
N LEU A 396 -4.09 17.21 7.35
CA LEU A 396 -3.74 17.45 8.77
C LEU A 396 -2.45 16.71 9.15
N GLY A 397 -2.32 15.44 8.76
CA GLY A 397 -1.11 14.65 8.98
C GLY A 397 0.13 15.25 8.31
N ALA A 398 0.01 15.72 7.06
CA ALA A 398 1.08 16.38 6.35
C ALA A 398 1.52 17.70 7.02
N MET A 399 0.56 18.49 7.53
CA MET A 399 0.87 19.71 8.28
C MET A 399 1.59 19.42 9.60
N ILE A 400 1.19 18.36 10.32
CA ILE A 400 1.87 17.93 11.55
C ILE A 400 3.31 17.47 11.23
N ALA A 401 3.48 16.65 10.19
CA ALA A 401 4.80 16.19 9.75
C ALA A 401 5.71 17.38 9.36
N ALA A 402 5.18 18.34 8.61
CA ALA A 402 5.90 19.58 8.28
C ALA A 402 6.26 20.39 9.52
N GLY A 403 5.37 20.46 10.51
CA GLY A 403 5.63 21.10 11.80
C GLY A 403 6.72 20.39 12.62
N LEU A 404 6.74 19.05 12.63
CA LEU A 404 7.79 18.27 13.29
C LEU A 404 9.16 18.49 12.63
N VAL A 405 9.21 18.44 11.30
CA VAL A 405 10.44 18.70 10.53
C VAL A 405 10.92 20.12 10.75
N GLY A 406 10.02 21.11 10.62
CA GLY A 406 10.35 22.52 10.86
C GLY A 406 10.81 22.79 12.29
N GLY A 407 10.17 22.17 13.29
CA GLY A 407 10.55 22.25 14.70
C GLY A 407 11.92 21.64 14.98
N SER A 408 12.22 20.48 14.40
CA SER A 408 13.53 19.84 14.52
C SER A 408 14.65 20.66 13.87
N ILE A 409 14.42 21.19 12.65
CA ILE A 409 15.38 22.10 11.99
C ILE A 409 15.59 23.37 12.83
N TYR A 410 14.51 23.93 13.39
CA TYR A 410 14.60 25.11 14.26
C TYR A 410 15.48 24.83 15.50
N LEU A 411 15.22 23.73 16.22
CA LEU A 411 16.01 23.32 17.38
C LEU A 411 17.50 23.10 17.03
N PHE A 412 17.78 22.50 15.88
CA PHE A 412 19.14 22.36 15.38
C PHE A 412 19.79 23.73 15.10
N TRP A 413 19.09 24.65 14.44
CA TRP A 413 19.64 25.95 14.07
C TRP A 413 19.88 26.91 15.23
N THR A 414 19.05 26.87 16.28
CA THR A 414 19.14 27.79 17.42
C THR A 414 19.93 27.22 18.58
N GLU A 415 19.77 25.93 18.89
CA GLU A 415 20.31 25.30 20.11
C GLU A 415 21.27 24.14 19.81
N GLY A 416 21.50 23.78 18.54
CA GLY A 416 22.36 22.64 18.17
C GLY A 416 21.78 21.28 18.56
N LEU A 417 20.46 21.19 18.79
CA LEU A 417 19.82 19.97 19.27
C LEU A 417 19.43 19.03 18.13
N LEU A 418 19.76 17.74 18.29
CA LEU A 418 19.46 16.68 17.33
C LEU A 418 18.23 15.89 17.76
N VAL A 419 17.09 16.14 17.12
CA VAL A 419 15.80 15.46 17.37
C VAL A 419 15.28 14.87 16.06
N ASP A 420 14.91 13.59 16.02
CA ASP A 420 14.43 12.95 14.78
C ASP A 420 12.95 13.29 14.47
N PRO A 421 12.65 14.03 13.39
CA PRO A 421 11.27 14.27 12.98
C PRO A 421 10.74 13.23 11.98
N ILE A 422 11.63 12.43 11.37
CA ILE A 422 11.30 11.53 10.26
C ILE A 422 10.57 10.32 10.79
N TYR A 423 11.05 9.71 11.88
CA TYR A 423 10.41 8.51 12.40
C TYR A 423 8.93 8.70 12.78
N PRO A 424 8.55 9.72 13.59
CA PRO A 424 7.13 9.95 13.90
C PRO A 424 6.28 10.24 12.65
N SER A 425 6.87 10.90 11.66
CA SER A 425 6.20 11.24 10.39
C SER A 425 5.95 10.00 9.53
N VAL A 426 6.95 9.12 9.38
CA VAL A 426 6.82 7.87 8.62
C VAL A 426 5.90 6.88 9.34
N ALA A 427 6.03 6.74 10.66
CA ALA A 427 5.16 5.87 11.44
C ALA A 427 3.68 6.28 11.33
N SER A 428 3.39 7.58 11.44
CA SER A 428 2.02 8.09 11.28
C SER A 428 1.49 7.93 9.86
N PHE A 429 2.34 8.08 8.84
CA PHE A 429 1.99 7.74 7.45
C PHE A 429 1.66 6.26 7.28
N CYS A 430 2.44 5.35 7.86
CA CYS A 430 2.15 3.92 7.83
C CYS A 430 0.82 3.58 8.52
N VAL A 431 0.53 4.19 9.66
CA VAL A 431 -0.78 4.07 10.34
C VAL A 431 -1.91 4.58 9.43
N PHE A 432 -1.74 5.76 8.82
CA PHE A 432 -2.73 6.32 7.90
C PHE A 432 -2.98 5.41 6.68
N ALA A 433 -1.92 4.94 6.04
CA ALA A 433 -1.98 4.09 4.85
C ALA A 433 -2.63 2.74 5.15
N ALA A 434 -2.23 2.05 6.22
CA ALA A 434 -2.80 0.78 6.63
C ALA A 434 -4.30 0.91 6.97
N THR A 435 -4.66 1.95 7.72
CA THR A 435 -6.04 2.22 8.13
C THR A 435 -6.92 2.56 6.93
N THR A 436 -6.43 3.41 6.02
CA THR A 436 -7.14 3.80 4.79
C THR A 436 -7.31 2.61 3.84
N ALA A 437 -6.26 1.81 3.64
CA ALA A 437 -6.32 0.61 2.79
C ALA A 437 -7.34 -0.40 3.32
N LEU A 438 -7.36 -0.67 4.63
CA LEU A 438 -8.34 -1.57 5.24
C LEU A 438 -9.77 -1.01 5.11
N LEU A 439 -9.97 0.29 5.34
CA LEU A 439 -11.27 0.93 5.18
C LEU A 439 -11.76 0.84 3.73
N TYR A 440 -10.87 1.02 2.75
CA TYR A 440 -11.17 0.87 1.33
C TYR A 440 -11.60 -0.56 1.01
N VAL A 441 -10.81 -1.57 1.38
CA VAL A 441 -11.13 -2.98 1.13
C VAL A 441 -12.46 -3.39 1.76
N LEU A 442 -12.72 -2.97 3.00
CA LEU A 442 -13.99 -3.27 3.69
C LEU A 442 -15.17 -2.59 3.01
N THR A 443 -14.98 -1.37 2.48
CA THR A 443 -16.03 -0.63 1.78
C THR A 443 -16.31 -1.21 0.39
N GLU A 444 -15.29 -1.67 -0.33
CA GLU A 444 -15.50 -2.28 -1.64
C GLU A 444 -16.13 -3.67 -1.57
N ARG A 445 -15.79 -4.46 -0.56
CA ARG A 445 -16.49 -5.75 -0.33
C ARG A 445 -17.98 -5.55 -0.08
N GLU A 446 -18.33 -4.51 0.66
CA GLU A 446 -19.72 -4.17 0.97
C GLU A 446 -20.48 -3.74 -0.29
N LYS A 447 -19.89 -2.87 -1.10
CA LYS A 447 -20.46 -2.47 -2.40
C LYS A 447 -20.63 -3.66 -3.35
N HIS A 448 -19.62 -4.53 -3.46
CA HIS A 448 -19.69 -5.72 -4.31
C HIS A 448 -20.77 -6.70 -3.83
N PHE A 449 -20.89 -6.92 -2.52
CA PHE A 449 -21.94 -7.76 -1.94
C PHE A 449 -23.33 -7.21 -2.26
N VAL A 450 -23.53 -5.89 -2.07
CA VAL A 450 -24.77 -5.22 -2.43
C VAL A 450 -25.07 -5.39 -3.92
N ARG A 451 -24.10 -5.12 -4.80
CA ARG A 451 -24.24 -5.28 -6.26
C ARG A 451 -24.65 -6.71 -6.64
N GLN A 452 -24.00 -7.72 -6.05
CA GLN A 452 -24.30 -9.12 -6.31
C GLN A 452 -25.70 -9.52 -5.80
N ALA A 453 -26.11 -9.02 -4.63
CA ALA A 453 -27.44 -9.24 -4.11
C ALA A 453 -28.52 -8.63 -5.01
N PHE A 454 -28.31 -7.41 -5.52
CA PHE A 454 -29.25 -6.76 -6.44
C PHE A 454 -29.30 -7.43 -7.83
N SER A 455 -28.20 -7.99 -8.32
CA SER A 455 -28.18 -8.74 -9.60
C SER A 455 -28.98 -10.06 -9.58
N GLN A 456 -29.38 -10.54 -8.40
CA GLN A 456 -30.27 -11.71 -8.30
C GLN A 456 -31.74 -11.35 -8.51
N TYR A 457 -32.10 -10.06 -8.44
CA TYR A 457 -33.48 -9.58 -8.57
C TYR A 457 -33.70 -8.74 -9.83
N LEU A 458 -32.63 -8.27 -10.47
CA LEU A 458 -32.67 -7.39 -11.64
C LEU A 458 -31.59 -7.83 -12.64
N SER A 459 -31.86 -7.71 -13.94
CA SER A 459 -30.87 -8.05 -14.98
C SER A 459 -29.60 -7.19 -14.83
N PRO A 460 -28.40 -7.69 -15.22
CA PRO A 460 -27.13 -6.96 -15.05
C PRO A 460 -27.14 -5.56 -15.68
N ASP A 461 -27.83 -5.40 -16.81
CA ASP A 461 -27.97 -4.12 -17.51
C ASP A 461 -28.81 -3.11 -16.70
N LEU A 462 -29.79 -3.58 -15.93
CA LEU A 462 -30.63 -2.73 -15.09
C LEU A 462 -29.91 -2.27 -13.82
N VAL A 463 -29.12 -3.15 -13.21
CA VAL A 463 -28.28 -2.79 -12.04
C VAL A 463 -27.27 -1.70 -12.42
N THR A 464 -26.64 -1.84 -13.57
CA THR A 464 -25.66 -0.85 -14.07
C THR A 464 -26.30 0.51 -14.35
N ARG A 465 -27.49 0.54 -14.97
CA ARG A 465 -28.22 1.82 -15.17
C ARG A 465 -28.76 2.44 -13.88
N LEU A 466 -29.10 1.64 -12.87
CA LEU A 466 -29.50 2.14 -11.56
C LEU A 466 -28.34 2.81 -10.81
N GLU A 467 -27.10 2.35 -11.02
CA GLU A 467 -25.90 3.03 -10.53
C GLU A 467 -25.71 4.40 -11.22
N ASP A 468 -25.99 4.46 -12.53
CA ASP A 468 -25.82 5.68 -13.33
C ASP A 468 -26.95 6.72 -13.14
N ALA A 469 -28.17 6.29 -12.80
CA ALA A 469 -29.33 7.18 -12.66
C ALA A 469 -30.30 6.76 -11.52
N PRO A 470 -29.95 7.01 -10.24
CA PRO A 470 -30.78 6.63 -9.09
C PRO A 470 -32.17 7.29 -9.05
N GLU A 471 -32.34 8.43 -9.72
CA GLU A 471 -33.58 9.23 -9.71
C GLU A 471 -34.75 8.57 -10.44
N GLN A 472 -34.49 7.56 -11.28
CA GLN A 472 -35.51 6.76 -11.97
C GLN A 472 -36.29 5.80 -11.03
N LEU A 473 -35.90 5.73 -9.75
CA LEU A 473 -36.56 4.92 -8.71
C LEU A 473 -37.80 5.59 -8.07
N SER A 474 -38.21 6.78 -8.54
CA SER A 474 -39.41 7.45 -8.03
C SER A 474 -40.70 6.70 -8.39
N LEU A 475 -41.72 6.82 -7.54
CA LEU A 475 -43.08 6.32 -7.80
C LEU A 475 -43.66 7.05 -9.00
N GLY A 476 -44.17 6.29 -9.96
CA GLY A 476 -44.65 6.82 -11.23
C GLY A 476 -44.36 5.84 -12.35
N GLY A 477 -45.02 6.04 -13.49
CA GLY A 477 -44.81 5.25 -14.68
C GLY A 477 -44.99 6.09 -15.93
N GLU A 478 -44.42 5.60 -17.02
CA GLU A 478 -44.56 6.16 -18.35
C GLU A 478 -45.50 5.27 -19.18
N ILE A 479 -46.34 5.90 -20.00
CA ILE A 479 -47.18 5.17 -20.95
C ILE A 479 -46.30 4.80 -22.13
N ARG A 480 -46.21 3.51 -22.43
CA ARG A 480 -45.48 2.98 -23.57
C ARG A 480 -46.33 1.98 -24.33
N ASP A 481 -46.11 1.91 -25.63
CA ASP A 481 -46.57 0.81 -26.45
C ASP A 481 -45.69 -0.41 -26.19
N MET A 482 -46.27 -1.53 -25.78
CA MET A 482 -45.54 -2.69 -25.27
C MET A 482 -46.16 -3.97 -25.78
N THR A 483 -45.40 -5.07 -25.74
CA THR A 483 -45.97 -6.42 -25.90
C THR A 483 -45.88 -7.15 -24.58
N ILE A 484 -47.01 -7.69 -24.12
CA ILE A 484 -47.17 -8.39 -22.85
C ILE A 484 -47.39 -9.86 -23.15
N LEU A 485 -46.67 -10.72 -22.42
CA LEU A 485 -46.81 -12.16 -22.41
C LEU A 485 -47.33 -12.62 -21.04
N PHE A 486 -48.37 -13.43 -21.08
CA PHE A 486 -48.74 -14.32 -19.98
C PHE A 486 -48.52 -15.75 -20.43
N MET A 487 -47.92 -16.55 -19.56
CA MET A 487 -47.85 -17.99 -19.72
C MET A 487 -48.40 -18.65 -18.46
N ASP A 488 -49.19 -19.69 -18.60
CA ASP A 488 -49.69 -20.50 -17.48
C ASP A 488 -49.59 -22.00 -17.78
N VAL A 489 -49.54 -22.84 -16.73
CA VAL A 489 -49.49 -24.30 -16.90
C VAL A 489 -50.91 -24.84 -17.05
N ARG A 490 -51.13 -25.65 -18.10
CA ARG A 490 -52.41 -26.31 -18.30
C ARG A 490 -52.62 -27.39 -17.24
N ASP A 491 -53.81 -27.37 -16.65
CA ASP A 491 -54.23 -28.36 -15.65
C ASP A 491 -53.26 -28.44 -14.46
N PHE A 492 -52.71 -27.29 -14.04
CA PHE A 492 -51.79 -27.19 -12.91
C PHE A 492 -52.38 -27.67 -11.59
N THR A 493 -53.65 -27.37 -11.30
CA THR A 493 -54.29 -27.82 -10.04
C THR A 493 -54.21 -29.34 -9.86
N PRO A 494 -54.63 -30.17 -10.83
CA PRO A 494 -54.37 -31.62 -10.80
C PRO A 494 -52.90 -31.99 -10.59
N ILE A 495 -51.96 -31.33 -11.27
CA ILE A 495 -50.52 -31.60 -11.10
C ILE A 495 -50.07 -31.32 -9.66
N SER A 496 -50.51 -30.20 -9.08
CA SER A 496 -50.15 -29.79 -7.72
C SER A 496 -50.74 -30.69 -6.64
N GLU A 497 -51.90 -31.32 -6.90
CA GLU A 497 -52.52 -32.30 -6.00
C GLU A 497 -51.83 -33.66 -6.03
N GLU A 498 -51.09 -33.98 -7.12
CA GLU A 498 -50.32 -35.23 -7.26
C GLU A 498 -48.90 -35.15 -6.70
N LEU A 499 -48.38 -33.95 -6.43
CA LEU A 499 -47.00 -33.71 -6.00
C LEU A 499 -46.92 -33.32 -4.52
N GLU A 500 -45.94 -33.88 -3.82
CA GLU A 500 -45.56 -33.42 -2.48
C GLU A 500 -45.00 -31.98 -2.52
N PRO A 501 -45.11 -31.17 -1.44
CA PRO A 501 -44.71 -29.76 -1.47
C PRO A 501 -43.27 -29.49 -1.95
N GLU A 502 -42.31 -30.34 -1.57
CA GLU A 502 -40.92 -30.22 -2.02
C GLU A 502 -40.74 -30.54 -3.51
N ASP A 503 -41.49 -31.52 -4.01
CA ASP A 503 -41.51 -31.89 -5.41
C ASP A 503 -42.21 -30.84 -6.27
N LEU A 504 -43.24 -30.19 -5.73
CA LEU A 504 -43.92 -29.06 -6.39
C LEU A 504 -42.98 -27.87 -6.56
N VAL A 505 -42.18 -27.54 -5.56
CA VAL A 505 -41.15 -26.48 -5.68
C VAL A 505 -40.09 -26.87 -6.71
N ARG A 506 -39.67 -28.13 -6.74
CA ARG A 506 -38.72 -28.62 -7.76
C ARG A 506 -39.31 -28.56 -9.16
N PHE A 507 -40.57 -28.95 -9.31
CA PHE A 507 -41.33 -28.87 -10.56
C PHE A 507 -41.36 -27.42 -11.06
N LEU A 508 -41.79 -26.48 -10.21
CA LEU A 508 -41.84 -25.05 -10.55
C LEU A 508 -40.47 -24.52 -10.95
N ASN A 509 -39.40 -24.81 -10.20
CA ASN A 509 -38.05 -24.34 -10.56
C ASN A 509 -37.54 -24.97 -11.87
N THR A 510 -37.85 -26.24 -12.13
CA THR A 510 -37.46 -26.95 -13.36
C THR A 510 -38.20 -26.43 -14.59
N LEU A 511 -39.43 -25.97 -14.40
CA LEU A 511 -40.27 -25.36 -15.43
C LEU A 511 -39.89 -23.89 -15.66
N LEU A 512 -39.95 -23.07 -14.62
CA LEU A 512 -39.85 -21.62 -14.73
C LEU A 512 -38.45 -21.16 -15.17
N SER A 513 -37.37 -21.81 -14.71
CA SER A 513 -36.00 -21.37 -15.04
C SER A 513 -35.71 -21.34 -16.56
N PRO A 514 -35.85 -22.44 -17.31
CA PRO A 514 -35.55 -22.42 -18.74
C PRO A 514 -36.57 -21.62 -19.58
N LEU A 515 -37.80 -21.46 -19.10
CA LEU A 515 -38.80 -20.60 -19.74
C LEU A 515 -38.46 -19.11 -19.54
N SER A 516 -37.99 -18.74 -18.35
CA SER A 516 -37.46 -17.42 -18.05
C SER A 516 -36.23 -17.09 -18.90
N ASP A 517 -35.33 -18.07 -19.09
CA ASP A 517 -34.16 -17.91 -19.97
C ASP A 517 -34.58 -17.62 -21.42
N ALA A 518 -35.62 -18.29 -21.94
CA ALA A 518 -36.15 -18.04 -23.28
C ALA A 518 -36.71 -16.62 -23.45
N ILE A 519 -37.37 -16.07 -22.42
CA ILE A 519 -37.87 -14.69 -22.41
C ILE A 519 -36.71 -13.69 -22.38
N GLN A 520 -35.74 -13.90 -21.50
CA GLN A 520 -34.60 -13.00 -21.33
C GLN A 520 -33.66 -13.00 -22.53
N ALA A 521 -33.47 -14.15 -23.21
CA ALA A 521 -32.66 -14.26 -24.43
C ALA A 521 -33.18 -13.36 -25.56
N GLU A 522 -34.50 -13.12 -25.60
CA GLU A 522 -35.15 -12.20 -26.55
C GLU A 522 -35.33 -10.79 -25.95
N GLY A 523 -34.62 -10.45 -24.88
CA GLY A 523 -34.65 -9.13 -24.25
C GLY A 523 -35.96 -8.78 -23.55
N GLY A 524 -36.73 -9.78 -23.12
CA GLY A 524 -37.94 -9.60 -22.34
C GLY A 524 -37.64 -9.33 -20.86
N THR A 525 -38.45 -8.47 -20.25
CA THR A 525 -38.42 -8.19 -18.81
C THR A 525 -39.50 -9.02 -18.11
N ILE A 526 -39.10 -9.91 -17.20
CA ILE A 526 -40.04 -10.67 -16.37
C ILE A 526 -40.54 -9.76 -15.26
N ASP A 527 -41.85 -9.52 -15.20
CA ASP A 527 -42.48 -8.71 -14.15
C ASP A 527 -42.57 -9.51 -12.85
N LYS A 528 -43.23 -10.67 -12.91
CA LYS A 528 -43.45 -11.54 -11.74
C LYS A 528 -43.85 -12.96 -12.14
N TYR A 529 -43.63 -13.86 -11.18
CA TYR A 529 -44.22 -15.18 -11.15
C TYR A 529 -45.52 -15.13 -10.34
N ILE A 530 -46.60 -15.71 -10.88
CA ILE A 530 -47.91 -15.77 -10.22
C ILE A 530 -48.29 -17.25 -10.07
N GLY A 531 -47.77 -17.90 -9.02
CA GLY A 531 -47.89 -19.36 -8.90
C GLY A 531 -47.05 -20.05 -9.97
N ASP A 532 -47.70 -20.76 -10.88
CA ASP A 532 -47.15 -21.43 -12.06
C ASP A 532 -47.08 -20.55 -13.31
N SER A 533 -47.66 -19.35 -13.26
CA SER A 533 -47.68 -18.43 -14.39
C SER A 533 -46.46 -17.51 -14.44
N ILE A 534 -46.02 -17.16 -15.67
CA ILE A 534 -45.03 -16.11 -15.94
C ILE A 534 -45.72 -14.91 -16.58
N MET A 535 -45.48 -13.72 -16.02
CA MET A 535 -45.82 -12.45 -16.65
C MET A 535 -44.55 -11.73 -17.10
N ALA A 536 -44.46 -11.40 -18.38
CA ALA A 536 -43.33 -10.69 -18.96
C ALA A 536 -43.77 -9.64 -19.97
N PHE A 537 -42.90 -8.69 -20.28
CA PHE A 537 -43.15 -7.66 -21.27
C PHE A 537 -41.88 -7.21 -22.01
N TRP A 538 -42.08 -6.59 -23.16
CA TRP A 538 -41.03 -5.99 -23.98
C TRP A 538 -41.29 -4.50 -24.20
N ASN A 539 -40.25 -3.77 -24.65
CA ASN A 539 -40.22 -2.31 -24.83
C ASN A 539 -40.17 -1.47 -23.53
N ALA A 540 -39.84 -2.11 -22.41
CA ALA A 540 -39.41 -1.43 -21.19
C ALA A 540 -38.49 -2.35 -20.35
N PRO A 541 -37.56 -1.78 -19.57
CA PRO A 541 -37.22 -0.35 -19.49
C PRO A 541 -36.45 0.13 -20.72
N LEU A 542 -35.86 -0.79 -21.47
CA LEU A 542 -35.16 -0.51 -22.73
C LEU A 542 -36.15 -0.34 -23.88
N THR A 543 -35.91 0.66 -24.73
CA THR A 543 -36.64 0.84 -25.99
C THR A 543 -36.26 -0.27 -26.96
N THR A 544 -37.24 -1.01 -27.41
CA THR A 544 -37.12 -2.17 -28.30
C THR A 544 -38.13 -2.00 -29.44
N PRO A 545 -37.72 -1.40 -30.58
CA PRO A 545 -38.65 -1.14 -31.69
C PRO A 545 -39.34 -2.39 -32.25
N ASP A 546 -38.68 -3.55 -32.17
CA ASP A 546 -39.16 -4.85 -32.65
C ASP A 546 -39.74 -5.72 -31.52
N HIS A 547 -40.29 -5.10 -30.48
CA HIS A 547 -40.76 -5.78 -29.27
C HIS A 547 -41.79 -6.90 -29.51
N ALA A 548 -42.75 -6.69 -30.42
CA ALA A 548 -43.75 -7.71 -30.76
C ALA A 548 -43.11 -8.95 -31.39
N LYS A 549 -42.13 -8.74 -32.27
CA LYS A 549 -41.40 -9.82 -32.96
C LYS A 549 -40.61 -10.67 -31.96
N LYS A 550 -39.90 -10.02 -31.04
CA LYS A 550 -39.13 -10.67 -29.98
C LYS A 550 -40.03 -11.45 -29.02
N ALA A 551 -41.17 -10.88 -28.63
CA ALA A 551 -42.15 -11.56 -27.80
C ALA A 551 -42.72 -12.83 -28.48
N CYS A 552 -43.04 -12.75 -29.78
CA CYS A 552 -43.47 -13.91 -30.55
C CYS A 552 -42.38 -15.00 -30.64
N ARG A 553 -41.11 -14.63 -30.85
CA ARG A 553 -39.98 -15.58 -30.84
C ARG A 553 -39.77 -16.22 -29.48
N ALA A 554 -39.89 -15.45 -28.41
CA ALA A 554 -39.82 -15.96 -27.05
C ALA A 554 -40.93 -17.00 -26.81
N GLY A 555 -42.18 -16.70 -27.18
CA GLY A 555 -43.29 -17.64 -27.09
C GLY A 555 -43.05 -18.94 -27.86
N LEU A 556 -42.60 -18.86 -29.11
CA LEU A 556 -42.24 -20.05 -29.91
C LEU A 556 -41.08 -20.85 -29.31
N THR A 557 -40.09 -20.16 -28.72
CA THR A 557 -38.95 -20.79 -28.06
C THR A 557 -39.38 -21.47 -26.77
N MET A 558 -40.29 -20.87 -25.99
CA MET A 558 -40.88 -21.46 -24.80
C MET A 558 -41.60 -22.78 -25.11
N LEU A 559 -42.35 -22.86 -26.22
CA LEU A 559 -42.95 -24.11 -26.68
C LEU A 559 -41.89 -25.19 -26.97
N LYS A 560 -40.83 -24.84 -27.71
CA LYS A 560 -39.71 -25.77 -27.98
C LYS A 560 -38.99 -26.23 -26.71
N VAL A 561 -38.83 -25.33 -25.73
CA VAL A 561 -38.26 -25.65 -24.41
C VAL A 561 -39.16 -26.63 -23.66
N MET A 562 -40.48 -26.43 -23.71
CA MET A 562 -41.47 -27.30 -23.10
C MET A 562 -41.45 -28.71 -23.71
N ASP A 563 -41.39 -28.81 -25.05
CA ASP A 563 -41.22 -30.08 -25.76
C ASP A 563 -39.96 -30.80 -25.29
N GLY A 564 -38.82 -30.09 -25.26
CA GLY A 564 -37.54 -30.64 -24.81
C GLY A 564 -37.52 -31.05 -23.33
N LEU A 565 -38.34 -30.44 -22.47
CA LEU A 565 -38.52 -30.83 -21.07
C LEU A 565 -39.37 -32.11 -20.96
N ASN A 566 -40.44 -32.23 -21.75
CA ASN A 566 -41.31 -33.41 -21.79
C ASN A 566 -40.63 -34.65 -22.40
N ASP A 567 -39.83 -34.45 -23.45
CA ASP A 567 -39.12 -35.52 -24.16
C ASP A 567 -38.09 -36.22 -23.28
N ARG A 568 -37.37 -35.44 -22.46
CA ARG A 568 -36.33 -35.95 -21.55
C ARG A 568 -36.86 -36.37 -20.17
N ASP A 569 -38.18 -36.34 -19.96
CA ASP A 569 -38.83 -36.56 -18.66
C ASP A 569 -38.19 -35.71 -17.54
N ALA A 570 -37.96 -34.42 -17.79
CA ALA A 570 -37.22 -33.54 -16.87
C ALA A 570 -37.89 -33.42 -15.48
N PHE A 571 -39.21 -33.61 -15.43
CA PHE A 571 -39.99 -33.60 -14.19
C PHE A 571 -40.05 -34.99 -13.50
N GLY A 572 -39.57 -36.04 -14.16
CA GLY A 572 -39.58 -37.42 -13.66
C GLY A 572 -40.97 -38.06 -13.60
N PHE A 573 -41.95 -37.55 -14.36
CA PHE A 573 -43.34 -37.99 -14.29
C PHE A 573 -43.52 -39.39 -14.89
N LYS A 574 -42.81 -39.70 -16.00
CA LYS A 574 -42.80 -41.03 -16.62
C LYS A 574 -42.10 -42.04 -15.73
N ALA A 575 -40.93 -41.68 -15.20
CA ALA A 575 -40.17 -42.53 -14.29
C ALA A 575 -40.94 -42.89 -13.00
N ARG A 576 -41.76 -41.96 -12.50
CA ARG A 576 -42.55 -42.13 -11.28
C ARG A 576 -43.95 -42.73 -11.51
N GLY A 577 -44.40 -42.85 -12.76
CA GLY A 577 -45.71 -43.39 -13.09
C GLY A 577 -46.89 -42.51 -12.64
N LEU A 578 -46.74 -41.17 -12.66
CA LEU A 578 -47.83 -40.24 -12.32
C LEU A 578 -48.98 -40.30 -13.34
N LYS A 579 -50.16 -39.78 -13.02
CA LYS A 579 -51.27 -39.79 -14.00
C LYS A 579 -51.02 -38.78 -15.10
N THR A 580 -50.49 -37.61 -14.72
CA THR A 580 -50.04 -36.61 -15.69
C THR A 580 -48.66 -36.96 -16.19
N GLN A 581 -48.56 -37.28 -17.48
CA GLN A 581 -47.32 -37.75 -18.12
C GLN A 581 -46.66 -36.67 -19.01
N PHE A 582 -47.39 -35.60 -19.30
CA PHE A 582 -46.97 -34.51 -20.18
C PHE A 582 -47.48 -33.18 -19.63
N VAL A 583 -46.61 -32.19 -19.59
CA VAL A 583 -46.92 -30.84 -19.10
C VAL A 583 -47.10 -29.93 -20.30
N ARG A 584 -48.21 -29.19 -20.35
CA ARG A 584 -48.51 -28.24 -21.42
C ARG A 584 -48.63 -26.84 -20.85
N ILE A 585 -48.37 -25.85 -21.68
CA ILE A 585 -48.49 -24.43 -21.30
C ILE A 585 -49.47 -23.71 -22.24
N GLY A 586 -50.13 -22.69 -21.71
CA GLY A 586 -50.86 -21.69 -22.50
C GLY A 586 -50.05 -20.40 -22.52
N ILE A 587 -49.94 -19.74 -23.67
CA ILE A 587 -49.22 -18.50 -23.82
C ILE A 587 -50.12 -17.50 -24.55
N GLY A 588 -50.40 -16.37 -23.90
CA GLY A 588 -51.17 -15.26 -24.44
C GLY A 588 -50.29 -14.03 -24.66
N LEU A 589 -50.35 -13.48 -25.87
CA LEU A 589 -49.61 -12.30 -26.27
C LEU A 589 -50.55 -11.18 -26.70
N ASN A 590 -50.33 -9.99 -26.15
CA ASN A 590 -51.03 -8.78 -26.59
C ASN A 590 -50.08 -7.60 -26.72
N SER A 591 -50.29 -6.77 -27.74
CA SER A 591 -49.55 -5.53 -27.96
C SER A 591 -50.47 -4.34 -27.79
N GLY A 592 -50.03 -3.32 -27.06
CA GLY A 592 -50.81 -2.10 -26.86
C GLY A 592 -50.21 -1.18 -25.80
N GLU A 593 -50.84 -0.04 -25.59
CA GLU A 593 -50.38 0.94 -24.60
C GLU A 593 -50.60 0.43 -23.16
N ALA A 594 -49.56 0.51 -22.35
CA ALA A 594 -49.61 0.24 -20.93
C ALA A 594 -48.70 1.20 -20.15
N CYS A 595 -49.02 1.41 -18.88
CA CYS A 595 -48.23 2.23 -17.98
C CYS A 595 -47.20 1.34 -17.28
N VAL A 596 -45.91 1.60 -17.49
CA VAL A 596 -44.80 0.85 -16.89
C VAL A 596 -44.01 1.74 -15.95
N GLY A 597 -43.71 1.24 -14.75
CA GLY A 597 -42.97 2.00 -13.75
C GLY A 597 -43.00 1.38 -12.37
N ASN A 598 -42.57 2.14 -11.36
CA ASN A 598 -42.58 1.71 -9.97
C ASN A 598 -43.99 1.84 -9.40
N MET A 599 -44.66 0.70 -9.18
CA MET A 599 -46.04 0.61 -8.71
C MET A 599 -46.09 0.00 -7.31
N GLY A 600 -46.89 0.59 -6.42
CA GLY A 600 -47.12 0.08 -5.06
C GLY A 600 -47.26 1.18 -4.01
N SER A 601 -46.89 0.86 -2.78
CA SER A 601 -46.86 1.81 -1.67
C SER A 601 -45.47 2.42 -1.49
N ALA A 602 -45.37 3.56 -0.80
CA ALA A 602 -44.08 4.18 -0.47
C ALA A 602 -43.10 3.26 0.28
N ARG A 603 -43.58 2.18 0.91
CA ARG A 603 -42.77 1.20 1.65
C ARG A 603 -42.50 -0.10 0.87
N ARG A 604 -43.23 -0.33 -0.22
CA ARG A 604 -43.16 -1.55 -1.03
C ARG A 604 -43.71 -1.25 -2.43
N PHE A 605 -42.82 -1.14 -3.39
CA PHE A 605 -43.12 -0.93 -4.80
C PHE A 605 -42.31 -1.92 -5.65
N ASN A 606 -42.88 -2.31 -6.79
CA ASN A 606 -42.23 -3.16 -7.78
C ASN A 606 -42.26 -2.44 -9.13
N TYR A 607 -41.20 -2.58 -9.93
CA TYR A 607 -41.22 -2.16 -11.32
C TYR A 607 -42.12 -3.12 -12.11
N SER A 608 -43.28 -2.64 -12.57
CA SER A 608 -44.35 -3.47 -13.12
C SER A 608 -45.14 -2.69 -14.17
N VAL A 609 -45.95 -3.40 -14.96
CA VAL A 609 -46.80 -2.81 -15.99
C VAL A 609 -48.27 -2.96 -15.62
N ILE A 610 -49.06 -1.89 -15.81
CA ILE A 610 -50.49 -1.85 -15.55
C ILE A 610 -51.19 -1.24 -16.77
N GLY A 611 -52.29 -1.86 -17.20
CA GLY A 611 -53.11 -1.34 -18.28
C GLY A 611 -54.09 -2.37 -18.82
N ASP A 612 -55.00 -1.91 -19.67
CA ASP A 612 -55.95 -2.80 -20.35
C ASP A 612 -55.24 -3.82 -21.26
N ALA A 613 -54.09 -3.45 -21.85
CA ALA A 613 -53.27 -4.35 -22.64
C ALA A 613 -52.76 -5.57 -21.84
N VAL A 614 -52.45 -5.38 -20.55
CA VAL A 614 -52.02 -6.44 -19.62
C VAL A 614 -53.16 -7.42 -19.35
N ASN A 615 -54.35 -6.89 -19.04
CA ASN A 615 -55.54 -7.71 -18.80
C ASN A 615 -55.99 -8.47 -20.05
N THR A 616 -55.76 -7.90 -21.23
CA THR A 616 -56.06 -8.55 -22.50
C THR A 616 -55.11 -9.73 -22.74
N ALA A 617 -53.80 -9.57 -22.52
CA ALA A 617 -52.83 -10.67 -22.63
C ALA A 617 -53.18 -11.86 -21.72
N SER A 618 -53.51 -11.61 -20.44
CA SER A 618 -53.87 -12.70 -19.51
C SER A 618 -55.16 -13.41 -19.92
N ARG A 619 -56.15 -12.69 -20.45
CA ARG A 619 -57.39 -13.32 -20.96
C ARG A 619 -57.17 -14.11 -22.26
N ILE A 620 -56.24 -13.66 -23.11
CA ILE A 620 -55.84 -14.40 -24.31
C ILE A 620 -55.16 -15.72 -23.91
N GLU A 621 -54.26 -15.69 -22.92
CA GLU A 621 -53.66 -16.89 -22.35
C GLU A 621 -54.76 -17.87 -21.92
N SER A 622 -55.72 -17.42 -21.11
CA SER A 622 -56.78 -18.30 -20.59
C SER A 622 -57.70 -18.84 -21.70
N SER A 623 -57.72 -18.19 -22.87
CA SER A 623 -58.47 -18.64 -24.05
C SER A 623 -57.75 -19.74 -24.83
N CYS A 624 -56.46 -20.00 -24.56
CA CYS A 624 -55.69 -21.06 -25.22
C CYS A 624 -56.32 -22.45 -25.03
N LYS A 625 -56.86 -22.73 -23.83
CA LYS A 625 -57.52 -24.01 -23.52
C LYS A 625 -58.80 -24.24 -24.33
N PRO A 626 -59.82 -23.37 -24.30
CA PRO A 626 -61.04 -23.56 -25.09
C PRO A 626 -60.82 -23.42 -26.60
N VAL A 627 -59.78 -22.72 -27.04
CA VAL A 627 -59.44 -22.61 -28.48
C VAL A 627 -58.66 -23.81 -28.99
N GLY A 628 -57.99 -24.58 -28.12
CA GLY A 628 -57.26 -25.78 -28.52
C GLY A 628 -55.86 -25.52 -29.08
N VAL A 629 -55.20 -24.40 -28.73
CA VAL A 629 -53.81 -24.08 -29.15
C VAL A 629 -53.00 -23.53 -28.00
N GLU A 630 -51.69 -23.76 -28.00
CA GLU A 630 -50.80 -23.37 -26.89
C GLU A 630 -50.37 -21.90 -26.92
N LEU A 631 -50.43 -21.24 -28.07
CA LEU A 631 -49.96 -19.86 -28.24
C LEU A 631 -50.96 -19.03 -29.06
N LEU A 632 -51.58 -18.05 -28.39
CA LEU A 632 -52.51 -17.10 -29.00
C LEU A 632 -51.96 -15.68 -28.93
N VAL A 633 -52.23 -14.92 -29.99
CA VAL A 633 -51.89 -13.49 -30.09
C VAL A 633 -53.13 -12.67 -30.41
N SER A 634 -53.14 -11.41 -29.99
CA SER A 634 -54.11 -10.41 -30.45
C SER A 634 -53.88 -9.98 -31.90
N GLU A 635 -54.91 -9.39 -32.52
CA GLU A 635 -54.80 -8.73 -33.84
C GLU A 635 -53.68 -7.67 -33.87
N ASP A 636 -53.58 -6.84 -32.83
CA ASP A 636 -52.54 -5.81 -32.72
C ASP A 636 -51.12 -6.39 -32.76
N THR A 637 -50.91 -7.56 -32.14
CA THR A 637 -49.61 -8.22 -32.16
C THR A 637 -49.32 -8.82 -33.53
N ARG A 638 -50.32 -9.46 -34.15
CA ARG A 638 -50.21 -10.04 -35.49
C ARG A 638 -49.90 -8.97 -36.54
N ASP A 639 -50.53 -7.81 -36.45
CA ASP A 639 -50.35 -6.71 -37.42
C ASP A 639 -48.97 -6.06 -37.32
N LYS A 640 -48.34 -6.10 -36.13
CA LYS A 640 -46.95 -5.67 -35.92
C LYS A 640 -45.91 -6.68 -36.43
N VAL A 641 -46.28 -7.94 -36.62
CA VAL A 641 -45.36 -9.02 -37.03
C VAL A 641 -45.95 -9.84 -38.17
N PRO A 642 -46.38 -9.22 -39.29
CA PRO A 642 -47.09 -9.94 -40.34
C PRO A 642 -46.26 -11.06 -40.97
N GLU A 643 -44.93 -11.07 -40.82
CA GLU A 643 -44.03 -12.08 -41.37
C GLU A 643 -44.11 -13.47 -40.72
N PHE A 644 -44.80 -13.64 -39.58
CA PHE A 644 -44.93 -14.94 -38.89
C PHE A 644 -46.15 -15.75 -39.37
N ALA A 645 -46.13 -17.05 -39.08
CA ALA A 645 -47.16 -18.01 -39.48
C ALA A 645 -48.35 -17.96 -38.51
N PHE A 646 -49.45 -17.31 -38.90
CA PHE A 646 -50.66 -17.20 -38.09
C PHE A 646 -51.87 -17.87 -38.74
N LEU A 647 -52.74 -18.45 -37.92
CA LEU A 647 -54.07 -18.90 -38.33
C LEU A 647 -55.14 -18.15 -37.53
N GLU A 648 -56.14 -17.57 -38.21
CA GLU A 648 -57.25 -16.86 -37.55
C GLU A 648 -58.05 -17.85 -36.70
N ALA A 649 -58.08 -17.63 -35.39
CA ALA A 649 -58.94 -18.37 -34.46
C ALA A 649 -60.37 -17.82 -34.45
N GLY A 650 -60.59 -16.62 -35.00
CA GLY A 650 -61.87 -15.95 -35.07
C GLY A 650 -62.12 -15.01 -33.90
N GLU A 651 -63.36 -14.54 -33.80
CA GLU A 651 -63.81 -13.64 -32.74
C GLU A 651 -64.15 -14.45 -31.48
N ILE A 652 -63.41 -14.20 -30.40
CA ILE A 652 -63.52 -14.93 -29.14
C ILE A 652 -63.93 -13.96 -28.03
N PRO A 653 -65.04 -14.23 -27.31
CA PRO A 653 -65.47 -13.39 -26.22
C PRO A 653 -64.48 -13.50 -25.05
N LEU A 654 -63.77 -12.41 -24.76
CA LEU A 654 -62.93 -12.32 -23.58
C LEU A 654 -63.77 -11.87 -22.39
N LYS A 655 -63.74 -12.64 -21.29
CA LYS A 655 -64.51 -12.37 -20.07
C LYS A 655 -64.31 -10.92 -19.60
N GLY A 656 -65.37 -10.11 -19.62
CA GLY A 656 -65.33 -8.70 -19.20
C GLY A 656 -64.84 -7.71 -20.26
N LYS A 657 -64.88 -8.08 -21.54
CA LYS A 657 -64.84 -7.16 -22.69
C LYS A 657 -66.24 -7.09 -23.32
N SER A 658 -66.63 -5.92 -23.81
CA SER A 658 -67.92 -5.71 -24.49
C SER A 658 -67.93 -6.30 -25.90
N GLU A 659 -66.78 -6.29 -26.57
CA GLU A 659 -66.60 -6.79 -27.93
C GLU A 659 -65.73 -8.06 -27.92
N PRO A 660 -66.07 -9.07 -28.73
CA PRO A 660 -65.20 -10.22 -28.96
C PRO A 660 -63.84 -9.77 -29.50
N ALA A 661 -62.76 -10.38 -29.01
CA ALA A 661 -61.42 -10.11 -29.51
C ALA A 661 -61.11 -11.07 -30.66
N LYS A 662 -60.59 -10.52 -31.77
CA LYS A 662 -60.10 -11.34 -32.87
C LYS A 662 -58.72 -11.87 -32.54
N LEU A 663 -58.59 -13.18 -32.38
CA LEU A 663 -57.35 -13.84 -31.99
C LEU A 663 -56.77 -14.68 -33.12
N PHE A 664 -55.47 -14.89 -33.06
CA PHE A 664 -54.72 -15.70 -34.01
C PHE A 664 -53.86 -16.71 -33.27
N ALA A 665 -53.86 -17.95 -33.76
CA ALA A 665 -52.90 -18.96 -33.33
C ALA A 665 -51.56 -18.68 -34.02
N LEU A 666 -50.50 -18.53 -33.24
CA LEU A 666 -49.14 -18.37 -33.76
C LEU A 666 -48.50 -19.76 -33.89
N ILE A 667 -48.35 -20.21 -35.13
CA ILE A 667 -47.91 -21.57 -35.48
C ILE A 667 -46.38 -21.65 -35.65
N GLY A 668 -45.75 -20.55 -36.07
CA GLY A 668 -44.32 -20.53 -36.31
C GLY A 668 -43.79 -19.20 -36.81
N ASP A 669 -42.48 -19.16 -37.01
CA ASP A 669 -41.74 -17.98 -37.43
C ASP A 669 -41.79 -17.77 -38.97
N GLU A 670 -40.91 -16.91 -39.48
CA GLU A 670 -40.80 -16.62 -40.91
C GLU A 670 -40.51 -17.87 -41.76
N ALA A 671 -39.76 -18.83 -41.21
CA ALA A 671 -39.42 -20.07 -41.91
C ALA A 671 -40.67 -20.94 -42.09
N VAL A 672 -41.46 -21.12 -41.03
CA VAL A 672 -42.72 -21.87 -41.09
C VAL A 672 -43.71 -21.19 -42.06
N LYS A 673 -43.83 -19.87 -42.03
CA LYS A 673 -44.72 -19.15 -42.95
C LYS A 673 -44.35 -19.37 -44.42
N SER A 674 -43.06 -19.49 -44.70
CA SER A 674 -42.56 -19.69 -46.06
C SER A 674 -42.72 -21.14 -46.57
N SER A 675 -42.95 -22.09 -45.66
CA SER A 675 -43.09 -23.52 -45.98
C SER A 675 -44.27 -23.79 -46.91
N ARG A 676 -44.16 -24.88 -47.70
CA ARG A 676 -45.22 -25.25 -48.64
C ARG A 676 -46.46 -25.72 -47.89
N GLU A 677 -46.24 -26.50 -46.84
CA GLU A 677 -47.25 -27.10 -45.97
C GLU A 677 -48.10 -26.01 -45.31
N PHE A 678 -47.47 -24.98 -44.73
CA PHE A 678 -48.20 -23.89 -44.08
C PHE A 678 -48.96 -23.03 -45.10
N LYS A 679 -48.39 -22.75 -46.28
CA LYS A 679 -49.11 -22.01 -47.34
C LYS A 679 -50.36 -22.74 -47.80
N GLU A 680 -50.28 -24.06 -47.93
CA GLU A 680 -51.44 -24.88 -48.26
C GLU A 680 -52.49 -24.84 -47.14
N LEU A 681 -52.04 -24.99 -45.88
CA LEU A 681 -52.88 -24.89 -44.70
C LEU A 681 -53.60 -23.54 -44.60
N ASP A 682 -52.90 -22.42 -44.78
CA ASP A 682 -53.44 -21.06 -44.71
C ASP A 682 -54.51 -20.82 -45.79
N ILE A 683 -54.29 -21.33 -47.01
CA ILE A 683 -55.29 -21.25 -48.09
C ILE A 683 -56.55 -22.06 -47.73
N VAL A 684 -56.37 -23.29 -47.23
CA VAL A 684 -57.48 -24.17 -46.85
C VAL A 684 -58.25 -23.60 -45.65
N HIS A 685 -57.53 -23.12 -44.63
CA HIS A 685 -58.08 -22.45 -43.45
C HIS A 685 -58.87 -21.19 -43.83
N GLY A 686 -58.32 -20.36 -44.71
CA GLY A 686 -59.03 -19.18 -45.21
C GLY A 686 -60.28 -19.52 -46.04
N ARG A 687 -60.26 -20.62 -46.80
CA ARG A 687 -61.46 -21.11 -47.52
C ARG A 687 -62.52 -21.63 -46.54
N MET A 688 -62.11 -22.38 -45.51
CA MET A 688 -62.98 -22.84 -44.44
C MET A 688 -63.66 -21.65 -43.76
N LEU A 689 -62.92 -20.65 -43.30
CA LEU A 689 -63.48 -19.48 -42.62
C LEU A 689 -64.43 -18.66 -43.52
N ARG A 690 -64.11 -18.49 -44.81
CA ARG A 690 -65.02 -17.83 -45.75
C ARG A 690 -66.32 -18.62 -45.97
N ALA A 691 -66.23 -19.94 -46.08
CA ALA A 691 -67.39 -20.81 -46.19
C ALA A 691 -68.25 -20.78 -44.92
N LEU A 692 -67.61 -20.79 -43.74
CA LEU A 692 -68.26 -20.67 -42.44
C LEU A 692 -69.01 -19.34 -42.31
N LYS A 693 -68.36 -18.21 -42.59
CA LYS A 693 -68.98 -16.87 -42.57
C LYS A 693 -70.10 -16.73 -43.61
N GLY A 694 -70.02 -17.45 -44.74
CA GLY A 694 -71.04 -17.47 -45.79
C GLY A 694 -72.18 -18.47 -45.58
N GLY A 695 -72.18 -19.25 -44.49
CA GLY A 695 -73.20 -20.27 -44.21
C GLY A 695 -73.10 -21.54 -45.08
N HIS A 696 -71.99 -21.78 -45.76
CA HIS A 696 -71.79 -22.94 -46.62
C HIS A 696 -71.23 -24.14 -45.85
N ILE A 697 -72.07 -24.79 -45.02
CA ILE A 697 -71.68 -25.85 -44.06
C ILE A 697 -70.85 -26.97 -44.71
N ARG A 698 -71.33 -27.56 -45.81
CA ARG A 698 -70.63 -28.65 -46.52
C ARG A 698 -69.23 -28.26 -47.01
N GLN A 699 -69.10 -27.08 -47.62
CA GLN A 699 -67.79 -26.59 -48.09
C GLN A 699 -66.85 -26.28 -46.93
N SER A 700 -67.38 -25.78 -45.82
CA SER A 700 -66.60 -25.56 -44.61
C SER A 700 -66.08 -26.89 -44.05
N ARG A 701 -66.93 -27.91 -43.92
CA ARG A 701 -66.56 -29.25 -43.43
C ARG A 701 -65.53 -29.95 -44.32
N GLU A 702 -65.64 -29.84 -45.64
CA GLU A 702 -64.64 -30.37 -46.57
C GLU A 702 -63.26 -29.69 -46.41
N ASN A 703 -63.22 -28.38 -46.17
CA ASN A 703 -61.97 -27.66 -45.95
C ASN A 703 -61.42 -27.91 -44.54
N LEU A 704 -62.28 -28.08 -43.53
CA LEU A 704 -61.91 -28.49 -42.17
C LEU A 704 -61.15 -29.82 -42.17
N GLU A 705 -61.69 -30.85 -42.83
CA GLU A 705 -61.05 -32.17 -42.92
C GLU A 705 -59.71 -32.12 -43.67
N LYS A 706 -59.63 -31.29 -44.72
CA LYS A 706 -58.35 -31.03 -45.42
C LYS A 706 -57.35 -30.35 -44.50
N ALA A 707 -57.77 -29.37 -43.71
CA ALA A 707 -56.89 -28.67 -42.78
C ALA A 707 -56.35 -29.61 -41.68
N ARG A 708 -57.21 -30.48 -41.13
CA ARG A 708 -56.83 -31.54 -40.18
C ARG A 708 -55.81 -32.53 -40.76
N THR A 709 -55.95 -32.85 -42.06
CA THR A 709 -55.01 -33.75 -42.74
C THR A 709 -53.64 -33.09 -42.94
N ILE A 710 -53.61 -31.79 -43.27
CA ILE A 710 -52.36 -31.04 -43.49
C ILE A 710 -51.64 -30.78 -42.15
N ALA A 711 -52.36 -30.47 -41.08
CA ALA A 711 -51.80 -30.20 -39.76
C ALA A 711 -52.47 -31.03 -38.65
N PRO A 712 -52.10 -32.32 -38.50
CA PRO A 712 -52.65 -33.20 -37.48
C PRO A 712 -52.40 -32.72 -36.04
N SER A 713 -51.36 -31.93 -35.80
CA SER A 713 -51.07 -31.34 -34.49
C SER A 713 -52.09 -30.28 -34.05
N LEU A 714 -52.92 -29.77 -34.97
CA LEU A 714 -53.94 -28.76 -34.71
C LEU A 714 -55.35 -29.35 -34.64
N MET A 715 -55.49 -30.65 -34.36
CA MET A 715 -56.82 -31.30 -34.26
C MET A 715 -57.71 -30.61 -33.22
N ASP A 716 -57.20 -30.30 -32.03
CA ASP A 716 -57.96 -29.61 -30.97
C ASP A 716 -58.43 -28.22 -31.42
N PHE A 717 -57.56 -27.47 -32.14
CA PHE A 717 -57.90 -26.17 -32.72
C PHE A 717 -59.03 -26.26 -33.74
N TYR A 718 -58.98 -27.26 -34.61
CA TYR A 718 -60.02 -27.51 -35.59
C TYR A 718 -61.29 -28.11 -35.00
N GLY A 719 -61.22 -28.79 -33.84
CA GLY A 719 -62.38 -29.26 -33.08
C GLY A 719 -63.41 -28.16 -32.82
N ARG A 720 -62.95 -26.97 -32.43
CA ARG A 720 -63.85 -25.83 -32.21
C ARG A 720 -64.65 -25.43 -33.46
N PHE A 721 -64.02 -25.47 -34.64
CA PHE A 721 -64.73 -25.13 -35.88
C PHE A 721 -65.72 -26.22 -36.29
N GLU A 722 -65.48 -27.48 -35.89
CA GLU A 722 -66.45 -28.57 -36.01
C GLU A 722 -67.67 -28.32 -35.11
N ASP A 723 -67.45 -27.98 -33.83
CA ASP A 723 -68.53 -27.66 -32.90
C ASP A 723 -69.41 -26.51 -33.44
N MET A 724 -68.78 -25.45 -33.97
CA MET A 724 -69.50 -24.34 -34.60
C MET A 724 -70.32 -24.77 -35.83
N LEU A 725 -69.82 -25.71 -36.63
CA LEU A 725 -70.54 -26.23 -37.79
C LEU A 725 -71.71 -27.13 -37.38
N ASP A 726 -71.53 -27.93 -36.33
CA ASP A 726 -72.58 -28.79 -35.78
C ASP A 726 -73.71 -27.95 -35.14
N ASP A 727 -73.37 -26.87 -34.44
CA ASP A 727 -74.34 -25.90 -33.91
C ASP A 727 -75.13 -25.23 -35.05
N MET A 728 -74.45 -24.76 -36.10
CA MET A 728 -75.09 -24.16 -37.27
C MET A 728 -76.01 -25.14 -38.01
N GLN A 729 -75.59 -26.41 -38.13
CA GLN A 729 -76.38 -27.45 -38.77
C GLN A 729 -77.63 -27.78 -37.96
N THR A 730 -77.51 -27.82 -36.63
CA THR A 730 -78.63 -28.00 -35.71
C THR A 730 -79.63 -26.83 -35.82
N GLU A 731 -79.16 -25.58 -35.91
CA GLU A 731 -80.03 -24.42 -36.15
C GLU A 731 -80.73 -24.46 -37.51
N GLU A 732 -80.04 -24.93 -38.57
CA GLU A 732 -80.60 -25.07 -39.92
C GLU A 732 -81.67 -26.17 -39.96
N ASP A 733 -81.43 -27.32 -39.32
CA ASP A 733 -82.38 -28.44 -39.18
C ASP A 733 -83.61 -28.05 -38.34
N VAL A 734 -83.43 -27.24 -37.29
CA VAL A 734 -84.56 -26.70 -36.49
C VAL A 734 -85.37 -25.69 -37.31
N ARG A 735 -84.72 -24.84 -38.12
CA ARG A 735 -85.41 -23.91 -39.02
C ARG A 735 -86.17 -24.63 -40.14
N SER A 736 -85.62 -25.70 -40.70
CA SER A 736 -86.32 -26.49 -41.74
C SER A 736 -87.51 -27.26 -41.15
N ALA A 737 -87.37 -27.84 -39.96
CA ALA A 737 -88.48 -28.51 -39.25
C ALA A 737 -89.60 -27.53 -38.86
N ALA A 738 -89.27 -26.29 -38.47
CA ALA A 738 -90.25 -25.24 -38.21
C ALA A 738 -91.01 -24.79 -39.49
N GLN A 739 -90.35 -24.81 -40.65
CA GLN A 739 -91.00 -24.51 -41.94
C GLN A 739 -91.94 -25.64 -42.41
N ASP A 740 -91.59 -26.91 -42.22
CA ASP A 740 -92.45 -28.04 -42.58
C ASP A 740 -93.71 -28.14 -41.70
N THR A 741 -93.66 -27.69 -40.44
CA THR A 741 -94.83 -27.69 -39.54
C THR A 741 -95.88 -26.62 -39.92
N THR A 742 -95.51 -25.63 -40.76
CA THR A 742 -96.41 -24.55 -41.19
C THR A 742 -97.22 -24.91 -42.45
N LEU A 743 -96.89 -26.01 -43.14
CA LEU A 743 -97.57 -26.47 -44.37
C LEU A 743 -98.67 -27.52 -44.13
N HIS A 744 -98.95 -27.86 -42.86
CA HIS A 744 -100.02 -28.81 -42.48
C HIS A 744 -101.15 -28.22 -41.62
N PHE A 745 -101.39 -26.90 -41.69
CA PHE A 745 -102.62 -26.26 -41.23
C PHE A 745 -103.39 -25.57 -42.35
#